data_AF-A0A2P6U1K2-F1
#
_entry.id   AF-A0A2P6U1K2-F1
#
_cell.length_a   1.000
_cell.length_b   1.000
_cell.length_c   1.000
_cell.angle_alpha   90.00
_cell.angle_beta   90.00
_cell.angle_gamma   90.00
#
_symmetry.space_group_name_H-M   'P 1'
#
loop_
_entity.id
_entity.type
_entity.pdbx_description
1 polymer ?
#
loop_
_entity_poly.entity_id
_entity_poly.type
_entity_poly.pdbx_seq_one_letter_code
_entity_poly.pdbx_strand_id
1 'polypeptide(L)'
;MLTRLPAESAPPTGPSAKPSPQELPQPARQPAAAMLPSTEIGGCTIRAPVPPEFRRILTPEAMRFVAHLSRRYSHRVTELLERRREVQARYDAGQQPNFLPETKHIREGDWKVAPLPADLQDRRVEITGPTDRKMVINALNSGANVYMPDFEDSNCPTWRNLVEGQINLADAVRRTITLSAGGKTYRLNERVAVMLVRPRGWHLWEKHVYVDGAPIPGAIFDFALYFFHNAKELSARGSGPYFYLPKMQSHLECRLWNDIFVDAQRVLGIPNGTIKATCLIETLPAAFEMHEFLYELRDHSAGLNCGRWDYMFSFIKTMRSDPSRIFPDRGTVTMAQPFLRAYTQLVIQTCHRRGVHAIGGMSALIPVKGDPAANEAAFEKVRADKLREVQDGHDGTWVAHPGLIAVAKEVFDAHMRQPNQISSKPRLDVKPDQQALLKVPEGPCTVGALRNNINVSIQYLEAWLGGNGCVPLHNLMEDAATAEISRASVWQWVRYGVRLDDGQALTADRVCVEVQRELDDLRQQVGSARFATGHFLEAAFLFKLMVTSTELEDFLTLKAYDILVAQEFGPTWGAPQAAQPGGGPRSRMARARRPPAKPRVRCFQCAQQLGSRTDVMHLQGCYLGGPSAGAAAGTGAAAAGDGVLVLEVTPFNPSPASGGNPRTFVMTLLATGAATFRDLHAVLRRTWMNCPCNHAWCFNRQAQQEQGRWNRRAATRPVDGSQRLVQALRVGEVFQYVYDFGDESRALLEVKALEQLSTAGAAAVGDAKVHVALRNEHPGTVALCSVSAQWGATVFCSRRCGYQGRRAPHSLMKLWNSPRMGCCGYNGPDGMAPASFFPRPAEDRVEVGSDSGSEDDSDDASEFEGWMYDWEDYKDGSAQEAEFRVWRRQERAAKRRRLNEEGDTAEEEEESEDGAESGGEEQQEGEEAEAAGSDGEEEKEESEEEESAGEYPDVWAEEEAAHAAWDDEIERDNAAKQRIIEQLLRAALAAHQLAAGPLMPVGMGAQLPLGQP
;
A
#
# COMPACT_ATOMS: atom_id res chain seq x y z
N MET A 1 20.01 60.56 9.66
CA MET A 1 20.32 61.88 10.27
C MET A 1 19.61 61.97 11.61
N LEU A 2 20.35 62.38 12.65
CA LEU A 2 19.96 63.24 13.79
C LEU A 2 18.51 63.11 14.32
N THR A 3 18.24 62.40 15.42
CA THR A 3 18.38 62.84 16.83
C THR A 3 17.62 64.11 17.22
N ARG A 4 16.77 64.02 18.27
CA ARG A 4 16.76 64.96 19.41
C ARG A 4 16.02 64.41 20.64
N LEU A 5 16.81 64.00 21.63
CA LEU A 5 16.58 64.16 23.08
C LEU A 5 16.57 65.68 23.42
N PRO A 6 16.19 66.20 24.62
CA PRO A 6 16.46 65.68 25.99
C PRO A 6 15.28 65.97 26.98
N ALA A 7 15.37 66.09 28.32
CA ALA A 7 16.44 66.02 29.31
C ALA A 7 15.91 65.71 30.74
N GLU A 8 16.82 65.17 31.57
CA GLU A 8 17.06 65.48 33.00
C GLU A 8 16.06 65.04 34.10
N SER A 9 16.49 64.69 35.33
CA SER A 9 17.84 64.63 35.94
C SER A 9 17.95 63.57 37.07
N ALA A 10 19.18 63.16 37.38
CA ALA A 10 19.57 62.37 38.57
C ALA A 10 19.98 63.36 39.73
N PRO A 11 20.43 62.97 40.96
CA PRO A 11 21.03 61.68 41.35
C PRO A 11 20.65 61.23 42.81
N PRO A 12 21.50 60.59 43.68
CA PRO A 12 21.11 59.29 44.27
C PRO A 12 21.20 59.22 45.81
N THR A 13 20.87 58.06 46.42
CA THR A 13 21.63 57.48 47.57
C THR A 13 21.09 56.10 47.99
N GLY A 14 22.02 55.13 48.18
CA GLY A 14 21.95 54.09 49.24
C GLY A 14 20.92 52.95 49.13
N PRO A 15 21.30 51.67 49.34
CA PRO A 15 20.39 50.53 49.23
C PRO A 15 19.91 49.97 50.59
N SER A 16 18.67 49.48 50.66
CA SER A 16 18.32 48.28 51.46
C SER A 16 16.93 47.72 51.14
N ALA A 17 16.85 46.37 51.06
CA ALA A 17 15.71 45.47 51.29
C ALA A 17 14.34 45.66 50.58
N LYS A 18 13.77 44.51 50.15
CA LYS A 18 12.50 44.37 49.42
C LYS A 18 11.25 44.54 50.31
N PRO A 19 10.09 44.83 49.70
CA PRO A 19 8.92 43.97 49.89
C PRO A 19 8.21 43.53 48.59
N SER A 20 7.24 42.63 48.77
CA SER A 20 6.46 41.83 47.81
C SER A 20 5.82 42.54 46.59
N PRO A 21 5.80 41.92 45.40
CA PRO A 21 4.89 42.28 44.30
C PRO A 21 3.50 41.67 44.51
N GLN A 22 2.47 42.47 44.20
CA GLN A 22 1.06 42.06 44.14
C GLN A 22 0.78 41.19 42.90
N GLU A 23 -0.38 40.53 42.91
CA GLU A 23 -0.85 39.60 41.87
C GLU A 23 -1.00 40.28 40.50
N LEU A 24 -0.56 39.57 39.45
CA LEU A 24 -0.80 39.91 38.04
C LEU A 24 -1.49 38.72 37.33
N PRO A 25 -2.20 38.96 36.21
CA PRO A 25 -3.28 38.07 35.78
C PRO A 25 -2.83 36.68 35.36
N GLN A 26 -3.67 35.67 35.65
CA GLN A 26 -3.43 34.29 35.21
C GLN A 26 -3.39 34.22 33.66
N PRO A 27 -2.32 33.68 33.06
CA PRO A 27 -2.30 33.42 31.62
C PRO A 27 -3.29 32.30 31.28
N ALA A 28 -4.04 32.49 30.19
CA ALA A 28 -5.03 31.54 29.72
C ALA A 28 -4.41 30.14 29.51
N ARG A 29 -5.14 29.09 29.92
CA ARG A 29 -4.74 27.70 29.70
C ARG A 29 -4.50 27.45 28.20
N GLN A 30 -3.26 27.14 27.83
CA GLN A 30 -2.99 26.60 26.49
C GLN A 30 -3.70 25.24 26.34
N PRO A 31 -4.32 24.95 25.18
CA PRO A 31 -4.96 23.67 24.95
C PRO A 31 -3.94 22.53 24.95
N ALA A 32 -4.38 21.33 25.35
CA ALA A 32 -3.57 20.14 25.25
C ALA A 32 -3.14 19.89 23.79
N ALA A 33 -1.99 19.23 23.60
CA ALA A 33 -1.52 18.82 22.28
C ALA A 33 -2.66 18.12 21.53
N ALA A 34 -3.12 18.72 20.44
CA ALA A 34 -4.32 18.28 19.76
C ALA A 34 -4.10 16.88 19.19
N MET A 35 -4.89 15.92 19.67
CA MET A 35 -5.24 14.77 18.84
C MET A 35 -5.81 15.32 17.53
N LEU A 36 -5.45 14.74 16.38
CA LEU A 36 -6.19 15.04 15.16
C LEU A 36 -7.68 14.76 15.44
N PRO A 37 -8.57 15.73 15.20
CA PRO A 37 -9.95 15.64 15.67
C PRO A 37 -10.69 14.55 14.92
N SER A 38 -10.83 13.38 15.56
CA SER A 38 -11.66 12.30 15.04
C SER A 38 -13.12 12.75 15.02
N THR A 39 -13.77 12.62 13.87
CA THR A 39 -15.16 13.04 13.68
C THR A 39 -16.07 11.82 13.75
N GLU A 40 -16.98 11.81 14.72
CA GLU A 40 -18.02 10.78 14.83
C GLU A 40 -19.19 11.11 13.89
N ILE A 41 -19.42 10.26 12.89
CA ILE A 41 -20.52 10.42 11.93
C ILE A 41 -21.23 9.08 11.77
N GLY A 42 -22.52 9.02 12.09
CA GLY A 42 -23.36 7.85 11.86
C GLY A 42 -22.93 6.55 12.57
N GLY A 43 -22.12 6.63 13.63
CA GLY A 43 -21.55 5.46 14.29
C GLY A 43 -20.25 4.94 13.65
N CYS A 44 -19.62 5.76 12.80
CA CYS A 44 -18.25 5.61 12.32
C CYS A 44 -17.35 6.72 12.92
N THR A 45 -16.19 6.33 13.45
CA THR A 45 -15.12 7.24 13.84
C THR A 45 -14.23 7.51 12.63
N ILE A 46 -14.32 8.70 12.06
CA ILE A 46 -13.46 9.13 10.94
C ILE A 46 -12.23 9.83 11.53
N ARG A 47 -11.03 9.33 11.23
CA ARG A 47 -9.76 9.90 11.75
C ARG A 47 -9.16 10.98 10.86
N ALA A 48 -9.51 10.97 9.57
CA ALA A 48 -9.02 11.93 8.58
C ALA A 48 -9.85 13.24 8.55
N PRO A 49 -9.33 14.33 7.96
CA PRO A 49 -10.06 15.58 7.82
C PRO A 49 -11.39 15.42 7.06
N VAL A 50 -12.46 16.03 7.57
CA VAL A 50 -13.77 16.11 6.91
C VAL A 50 -14.08 17.58 6.56
N PRO A 51 -13.48 18.12 5.48
CA PRO A 51 -13.77 19.48 5.03
C PRO A 51 -15.22 19.59 4.53
N PRO A 52 -15.77 20.81 4.37
CA PRO A 52 -17.19 21.02 4.07
C PRO A 52 -17.71 20.24 2.85
N GLU A 53 -16.92 20.16 1.80
CA GLU A 53 -17.20 19.44 0.56
C GLU A 53 -17.41 17.93 0.76
N PHE A 54 -16.69 17.31 1.70
CA PHE A 54 -16.80 15.87 1.99
C PHE A 54 -18.10 15.53 2.75
N ARG A 55 -18.68 16.48 3.48
CA ARG A 55 -19.90 16.27 4.28
C ARG A 55 -21.13 15.90 3.44
N ARG A 56 -21.12 16.20 2.14
CA ARG A 56 -22.19 15.81 1.21
C ARG A 56 -22.19 14.30 0.90
N ILE A 57 -21.03 13.65 1.00
CA ILE A 57 -20.88 12.19 0.84
C ILE A 57 -20.90 11.50 2.20
N LEU A 58 -20.15 12.04 3.16
CA LEU A 58 -20.04 11.52 4.52
C LEU A 58 -21.20 12.04 5.39
N THR A 59 -22.44 11.84 4.93
CA THR A 59 -23.64 12.23 5.67
C THR A 59 -23.87 11.28 6.86
N PRO A 60 -24.55 11.70 7.93
CA PRO A 60 -24.93 10.82 9.03
C PRO A 60 -25.68 9.56 8.57
N GLU A 61 -26.49 9.66 7.52
CA GLU A 61 -27.28 8.58 6.93
C GLU A 61 -26.39 7.59 6.18
N ALA A 62 -25.51 8.09 5.30
CA ALA A 62 -24.57 7.27 4.54
C ALA A 62 -23.60 6.54 5.48
N MET A 63 -23.08 7.22 6.50
CA MET A 63 -22.18 6.60 7.46
C MET A 63 -22.89 5.61 8.40
N ARG A 64 -24.18 5.79 8.71
CA ARG A 64 -24.99 4.74 9.38
C ARG A 64 -25.12 3.49 8.52
N PHE A 65 -25.28 3.65 7.20
CA PHE A 65 -25.34 2.53 6.25
C PHE A 65 -23.99 1.81 6.13
N VAL A 66 -22.87 2.55 6.03
CA VAL A 66 -21.50 2.00 6.11
C VAL A 66 -21.29 1.24 7.43
N ALA A 67 -21.70 1.80 8.56
CA ALA A 67 -21.55 1.17 9.88
C ALA A 67 -22.40 -0.10 10.02
N HIS A 68 -23.62 -0.12 9.46
CA HIS A 68 -24.49 -1.30 9.42
C HIS A 68 -23.84 -2.47 8.67
N LEU A 69 -23.41 -2.23 7.42
CA LEU A 69 -22.75 -3.26 6.62
C LEU A 69 -21.43 -3.72 7.26
N SER A 70 -20.63 -2.78 7.77
CA SER A 70 -19.36 -3.08 8.45
C SER A 70 -19.56 -3.97 9.68
N ARG A 71 -20.48 -3.63 10.60
CA ARG A 71 -20.78 -4.46 11.79
C ARG A 71 -21.22 -5.87 11.41
N ARG A 72 -22.03 -5.98 10.35
CA ARG A 72 -22.60 -7.25 9.91
C ARG A 72 -21.58 -8.15 9.21
N TYR A 73 -20.70 -7.60 8.39
CA TYR A 73 -19.91 -8.38 7.43
C TYR A 73 -18.38 -8.35 7.62
N SER A 74 -17.81 -7.41 8.39
CA SER A 74 -16.34 -7.33 8.55
C SER A 74 -15.72 -8.59 9.15
N HIS A 75 -16.42 -9.28 10.05
CA HIS A 75 -15.95 -10.56 10.61
C HIS A 75 -15.80 -11.65 9.54
N ARG A 76 -16.72 -11.68 8.56
CA ARG A 76 -16.73 -12.64 7.47
C ARG A 76 -15.66 -12.33 6.43
N VAL A 77 -15.32 -11.06 6.22
CA VAL A 77 -14.13 -10.65 5.45
C VAL A 77 -12.86 -11.22 6.08
N THR A 78 -12.67 -11.02 7.39
CA THR A 78 -11.50 -11.58 8.12
C THR A 78 -11.45 -13.10 8.00
N GLU A 79 -12.56 -13.80 8.22
CA GLU A 79 -12.65 -15.27 8.10
C GLU A 79 -12.24 -15.76 6.69
N LEU A 80 -12.71 -15.09 5.63
CA LEU A 80 -12.35 -15.44 4.25
C LEU A 80 -10.87 -15.15 3.94
N LEU A 81 -10.30 -14.06 4.45
CA LEU A 81 -8.87 -13.78 4.32
C LEU A 81 -8.01 -14.79 5.10
N GLU A 82 -8.46 -15.26 6.26
CA GLU A 82 -7.83 -16.36 7.00
C GLU A 82 -7.89 -17.67 6.19
N ARG A 83 -9.05 -18.00 5.60
CA ARG A 83 -9.23 -19.15 4.69
C ARG A 83 -8.30 -19.08 3.48
N ARG A 84 -8.03 -17.90 2.91
CA ARG A 84 -7.02 -17.75 1.83
C ARG A 84 -5.65 -18.22 2.28
N ARG A 85 -5.21 -17.88 3.51
CA ARG A 85 -3.93 -18.33 4.08
C ARG A 85 -3.89 -19.84 4.27
N GLU A 86 -4.98 -20.43 4.77
CA GLU A 86 -5.10 -21.89 4.95
C GLU A 86 -5.04 -22.65 3.61
N VAL A 87 -5.78 -22.16 2.60
CA VAL A 87 -5.78 -22.72 1.24
C VAL A 87 -4.37 -22.62 0.65
N GLN A 88 -3.73 -21.45 0.75
CA GLN A 88 -2.40 -21.22 0.24
C GLN A 88 -1.34 -22.08 0.93
N ALA A 89 -1.43 -22.30 2.25
CA ALA A 89 -0.53 -23.18 2.97
C ALA A 89 -0.60 -24.64 2.47
N ARG A 90 -1.76 -25.09 1.96
CA ARG A 90 -1.88 -26.40 1.29
C ARG A 90 -1.25 -26.39 -0.11
N TYR A 91 -1.36 -25.29 -0.85
CA TYR A 91 -0.64 -25.14 -2.13
C TYR A 91 0.88 -25.13 -1.93
N ASP A 92 1.37 -24.46 -0.89
CA ASP A 92 2.78 -24.47 -0.51
C ASP A 92 3.26 -25.88 -0.07
N ALA A 93 2.36 -26.71 0.45
CA ALA A 93 2.59 -28.13 0.77
C ALA A 93 2.43 -29.08 -0.45
N GLY A 94 2.23 -28.56 -1.67
CA GLY A 94 2.16 -29.33 -2.91
C GLY A 94 0.77 -29.68 -3.42
N GLN A 95 -0.32 -29.24 -2.76
CA GLN A 95 -1.66 -29.33 -3.36
C GLN A 95 -1.72 -28.42 -4.61
N GLN A 96 -2.37 -28.87 -5.68
CA GLN A 96 -2.61 -28.03 -6.85
C GLN A 96 -4.06 -27.50 -6.86
N PRO A 97 -4.32 -26.26 -7.33
CA PRO A 97 -5.66 -25.78 -7.61
C PRO A 97 -6.41 -26.73 -8.57
N ASN A 98 -7.69 -27.01 -8.30
CA ASN A 98 -8.50 -27.92 -9.11
C ASN A 98 -10.00 -27.60 -8.96
N PHE A 99 -10.82 -28.09 -9.90
CA PHE A 99 -12.28 -27.98 -9.85
C PHE A 99 -12.85 -28.78 -8.66
N LEU A 100 -13.67 -28.13 -7.84
CA LEU A 100 -14.16 -28.69 -6.57
C LEU A 100 -15.14 -29.86 -6.78
N PRO A 101 -14.90 -31.07 -6.23
CA PRO A 101 -15.84 -32.19 -6.33
C PRO A 101 -17.22 -31.91 -5.70
N GLU A 102 -17.26 -31.20 -4.58
CA GLU A 102 -18.47 -30.91 -3.80
C GLU A 102 -19.50 -30.05 -4.55
N THR A 103 -19.04 -29.14 -5.40
CA THR A 103 -19.90 -28.26 -6.23
C THR A 103 -20.13 -28.79 -7.64
N LYS A 104 -19.76 -30.05 -7.94
CA LYS A 104 -19.98 -30.68 -9.25
C LYS A 104 -21.42 -30.51 -9.77
N HIS A 105 -22.40 -30.62 -8.87
CA HIS A 105 -23.83 -30.43 -9.15
C HIS A 105 -24.17 -29.01 -9.67
N ILE A 106 -23.43 -27.98 -9.26
CA ILE A 106 -23.59 -26.60 -9.79
C ILE A 106 -23.07 -26.54 -11.23
N ARG A 107 -21.92 -27.17 -11.53
CA ARG A 107 -21.32 -27.15 -12.87
C ARG A 107 -22.11 -27.96 -13.89
N GLU A 108 -22.69 -29.08 -13.47
CA GLU A 108 -23.46 -29.96 -14.35
C GLU A 108 -24.94 -29.55 -14.47
N GLY A 109 -25.52 -28.97 -13.40
CA GLY A 109 -26.92 -28.56 -13.38
C GLY A 109 -27.28 -27.50 -14.44
N ASP A 110 -28.54 -27.53 -14.87
CA ASP A 110 -29.11 -26.55 -15.79
C ASP A 110 -29.66 -25.35 -15.03
N TRP A 111 -29.03 -24.19 -15.22
CA TRP A 111 -29.37 -22.91 -14.62
C TRP A 111 -28.63 -21.79 -15.34
N LYS A 112 -29.20 -20.58 -15.30
CA LYS A 112 -28.65 -19.35 -15.86
C LYS A 112 -28.65 -18.21 -14.84
N VAL A 113 -27.89 -17.17 -15.12
CA VAL A 113 -27.90 -15.89 -14.41
C VAL A 113 -29.21 -15.16 -14.72
N ALA A 114 -29.72 -14.37 -13.78
CA ALA A 114 -30.90 -13.53 -13.96
C ALA A 114 -30.67 -12.47 -15.06
N PRO A 115 -31.70 -12.09 -15.85
CA PRO A 115 -31.55 -11.23 -17.02
C PRO A 115 -30.73 -9.96 -16.79
N LEU A 116 -29.96 -9.58 -17.82
CA LEU A 116 -29.21 -8.34 -17.88
C LEU A 116 -30.14 -7.16 -18.19
N PRO A 117 -29.94 -5.98 -17.55
CA PRO A 117 -30.67 -4.77 -17.90
C PRO A 117 -30.31 -4.29 -19.30
N ALA A 118 -31.19 -3.47 -19.90
CA ALA A 118 -31.10 -3.09 -21.31
C ALA A 118 -29.78 -2.36 -21.67
N ASP A 119 -29.29 -1.50 -20.79
CA ASP A 119 -28.04 -0.74 -20.97
C ASP A 119 -26.77 -1.57 -20.73
N LEU A 120 -26.89 -2.83 -20.29
CA LEU A 120 -25.80 -3.81 -20.23
C LEU A 120 -25.88 -4.89 -21.30
N GLN A 121 -26.77 -4.77 -22.30
CA GLN A 121 -26.87 -5.76 -23.39
C GLN A 121 -25.71 -5.66 -24.40
N ASP A 122 -25.15 -4.46 -24.61
CA ASP A 122 -24.02 -4.20 -25.51
C ASP A 122 -22.84 -3.59 -24.73
N ARG A 123 -21.78 -4.38 -24.56
CA ARG A 123 -20.59 -4.04 -23.78
C ARG A 123 -19.30 -4.09 -24.61
N ARG A 124 -19.41 -3.97 -25.94
CA ARG A 124 -18.35 -4.30 -26.91
C ARG A 124 -16.99 -3.61 -26.62
N VAL A 125 -16.99 -2.37 -26.16
CA VAL A 125 -15.78 -1.68 -25.69
C VAL A 125 -16.05 -1.01 -24.35
N GLU A 126 -15.21 -1.31 -23.37
CA GLU A 126 -15.19 -0.64 -22.06
C GLU A 126 -13.86 0.10 -21.86
N ILE A 127 -13.92 1.31 -21.31
CA ILE A 127 -12.74 2.08 -20.89
C ILE A 127 -12.59 2.01 -19.36
N THR A 128 -11.36 1.87 -18.87
CA THR A 128 -11.05 1.87 -17.43
C THR A 128 -10.33 3.13 -17.01
N GLY A 129 -10.53 3.63 -15.79
CA GLY A 129 -9.69 4.71 -15.28
C GLY A 129 -10.05 5.24 -13.89
N PRO A 130 -9.17 6.04 -13.29
CA PRO A 130 -9.31 6.53 -11.91
C PRO A 130 -10.49 7.50 -11.77
N THR A 131 -10.99 7.64 -10.55
CA THR A 131 -12.11 8.53 -10.20
C THR A 131 -11.74 10.03 -10.14
N ASP A 132 -10.65 10.46 -10.79
CA ASP A 132 -10.33 11.89 -10.97
C ASP A 132 -11.43 12.60 -11.77
N ARG A 133 -11.71 13.86 -11.44
CA ARG A 133 -12.82 14.62 -12.01
C ARG A 133 -12.68 14.85 -13.52
N LYS A 134 -11.45 15.04 -14.02
CA LYS A 134 -11.21 15.20 -15.46
C LYS A 134 -11.29 13.86 -16.17
N MET A 135 -10.71 12.82 -15.58
CA MET A 135 -10.72 11.47 -16.16
C MET A 135 -12.14 10.90 -16.25
N VAL A 136 -12.97 11.07 -15.22
CA VAL A 136 -14.39 10.68 -15.22
C VAL A 136 -15.15 11.34 -16.38
N ILE A 137 -15.00 12.65 -16.59
CA ILE A 137 -15.66 13.36 -17.72
C ILE A 137 -15.16 12.81 -19.06
N ASN A 138 -13.85 12.68 -19.22
CA ASN A 138 -13.25 12.23 -20.48
C ASN A 138 -13.64 10.79 -20.83
N ALA A 139 -13.66 9.89 -19.84
CA ALA A 139 -13.99 8.48 -20.04
C ALA A 139 -15.48 8.29 -20.33
N LEU A 140 -16.37 9.03 -19.66
CA LEU A 140 -17.81 9.03 -19.96
C LEU A 140 -18.12 9.55 -21.36
N ASN A 141 -17.42 10.58 -21.82
CA ASN A 141 -17.59 11.16 -23.16
C ASN A 141 -16.83 10.41 -24.28
N SER A 142 -16.12 9.33 -23.95
CA SER A 142 -15.10 8.73 -24.82
C SER A 142 -15.63 7.95 -26.04
N GLY A 143 -16.93 7.65 -26.06
CA GLY A 143 -17.56 6.80 -27.08
C GLY A 143 -17.52 5.30 -26.78
N ALA A 144 -16.93 4.88 -25.65
CA ALA A 144 -17.06 3.52 -25.14
C ALA A 144 -18.50 3.22 -24.69
N ASN A 145 -18.89 1.94 -24.70
CA ASN A 145 -20.19 1.49 -24.17
C ASN A 145 -20.22 1.64 -22.65
N VAL A 146 -19.13 1.24 -22.00
CA VAL A 146 -18.99 1.21 -20.54
C VAL A 146 -17.73 1.99 -20.13
N TYR A 147 -17.84 2.71 -19.02
CA TYR A 147 -16.72 3.21 -18.24
C TYR A 147 -16.66 2.43 -16.93
N MET A 148 -15.47 1.98 -16.55
CA MET A 148 -15.18 1.48 -15.20
C MET A 148 -14.43 2.55 -14.40
N PRO A 149 -15.14 3.39 -13.61
CA PRO A 149 -14.50 4.22 -12.60
C PRO A 149 -13.93 3.35 -11.50
N ASP A 150 -12.65 3.55 -11.22
CA ASP A 150 -11.84 2.64 -10.42
C ASP A 150 -11.38 3.27 -9.10
N PHE A 151 -11.69 2.60 -7.98
CA PHE A 151 -11.15 2.90 -6.65
C PHE A 151 -9.99 1.95 -6.28
N GLU A 152 -9.70 0.95 -7.12
CA GLU A 152 -8.76 -0.13 -6.89
C GLU A 152 -7.42 0.12 -7.62
N ASP A 153 -6.93 -0.78 -8.47
CA ASP A 153 -5.52 -0.77 -8.90
C ASP A 153 -5.02 0.47 -9.64
N SER A 154 -5.87 1.22 -10.36
CA SER A 154 -5.49 2.48 -11.02
C SER A 154 -5.66 3.71 -10.11
N ASN A 155 -6.04 3.52 -8.85
CA ASN A 155 -6.27 4.59 -7.89
C ASN A 155 -5.41 4.42 -6.63
N CYS A 156 -4.66 5.46 -6.26
CA CYS A 156 -4.02 5.48 -4.95
C CYS A 156 -5.08 5.82 -3.87
N PRO A 157 -5.29 4.98 -2.83
CA PRO A 157 -6.37 5.11 -1.87
C PRO A 157 -6.07 6.13 -0.75
N THR A 158 -5.51 7.31 -1.11
CA THR A 158 -5.47 8.46 -0.21
C THR A 158 -6.88 8.79 0.25
N TRP A 159 -7.03 9.34 1.46
CA TRP A 159 -8.36 9.75 1.95
C TRP A 159 -9.05 10.72 0.98
N ARG A 160 -8.24 11.60 0.39
CA ARG A 160 -8.68 12.57 -0.61
C ARG A 160 -9.26 11.89 -1.85
N ASN A 161 -8.50 11.03 -2.53
CA ASN A 161 -8.92 10.42 -3.79
C ASN A 161 -10.20 9.59 -3.63
N LEU A 162 -10.34 8.89 -2.51
CA LEU A 162 -11.52 8.07 -2.22
C LEU A 162 -12.78 8.92 -2.05
N VAL A 163 -12.74 9.98 -1.23
CA VAL A 163 -13.93 10.81 -0.99
C VAL A 163 -14.21 11.77 -2.16
N GLU A 164 -13.18 12.35 -2.79
CA GLU A 164 -13.34 13.13 -4.02
C GLU A 164 -13.84 12.27 -5.19
N GLY A 165 -13.43 11.00 -5.28
CA GLY A 165 -13.96 10.05 -6.25
C GLY A 165 -15.46 9.84 -6.07
N GLN A 166 -15.92 9.58 -4.85
CA GLN A 166 -17.36 9.47 -4.54
C GLN A 166 -18.13 10.78 -4.85
N ILE A 167 -17.52 11.94 -4.60
CA ILE A 167 -18.04 13.26 -5.02
C ILE A 167 -18.19 13.30 -6.55
N ASN A 168 -17.17 12.93 -7.31
CA ASN A 168 -17.15 12.99 -8.77
C ASN A 168 -18.20 12.05 -9.38
N LEU A 169 -18.30 10.80 -8.89
CA LEU A 169 -19.31 9.86 -9.37
C LEU A 169 -20.73 10.33 -9.04
N ALA A 170 -20.96 10.91 -7.86
CA ALA A 170 -22.27 11.46 -7.50
C ALA A 170 -22.70 12.63 -8.39
N ASP A 171 -21.76 13.50 -8.81
CA ASP A 171 -22.04 14.55 -9.81
C ASP A 171 -22.24 13.97 -11.22
N ALA A 172 -21.49 12.93 -11.58
CA ALA A 172 -21.56 12.31 -12.91
C ALA A 172 -22.91 11.62 -13.15
N VAL A 173 -23.39 10.83 -12.18
CA VAL A 173 -24.72 10.20 -12.22
C VAL A 173 -25.83 11.24 -12.40
N ARG A 174 -25.72 12.39 -11.73
CA ARG A 174 -26.69 13.50 -11.81
C ARG A 174 -26.54 14.38 -13.06
N ARG A 175 -25.52 14.11 -13.89
CA ARG A 175 -25.09 14.93 -15.04
C ARG A 175 -24.70 16.38 -14.70
N THR A 176 -24.26 16.62 -13.46
CA THR A 176 -23.80 17.93 -12.98
C THR A 176 -22.27 18.06 -12.90
N ILE A 177 -21.53 16.99 -13.20
CA ILE A 177 -20.06 17.01 -13.18
C ILE A 177 -19.51 17.96 -14.25
N THR A 178 -18.69 18.91 -13.80
CA THR A 178 -18.03 19.91 -14.64
C THR A 178 -16.67 20.23 -14.07
N LEU A 179 -15.73 20.62 -14.94
CA LEU A 179 -14.39 21.08 -14.57
C LEU A 179 -13.96 22.22 -15.49
N SER A 180 -13.48 23.33 -14.94
CA SER A 180 -12.81 24.38 -15.72
C SER A 180 -11.31 24.36 -15.41
N ALA A 181 -10.49 24.04 -16.43
CA ALA A 181 -9.05 23.87 -16.28
C ALA A 181 -8.31 24.28 -17.56
N GLY A 182 -7.29 25.13 -17.43
CA GLY A 182 -6.48 25.60 -18.57
C GLY A 182 -7.29 26.33 -19.64
N GLY A 183 -8.24 27.18 -19.24
CA GLY A 183 -9.14 27.92 -20.14
C GLY A 183 -10.27 27.10 -20.76
N LYS A 184 -10.23 25.75 -20.69
CA LYS A 184 -11.29 24.87 -21.21
C LYS A 184 -12.26 24.45 -20.11
N THR A 185 -13.55 24.34 -20.45
CA THR A 185 -14.58 23.77 -19.58
C THR A 185 -15.03 22.41 -20.10
N TYR A 186 -14.87 21.39 -19.28
CA TYR A 186 -15.23 20.00 -19.54
C TYR A 186 -16.61 19.75 -18.88
N ARG A 187 -17.52 19.11 -19.63
CA ARG A 187 -18.88 18.72 -19.20
C ARG A 187 -19.23 17.39 -19.85
N LEU A 188 -20.26 16.70 -19.34
CA LEU A 188 -20.75 15.49 -20.00
C LEU A 188 -21.52 15.80 -21.28
N ASN A 189 -21.40 14.91 -22.26
CA ASN A 189 -22.25 14.84 -23.43
C ASN A 189 -23.66 14.35 -23.06
N GLU A 190 -24.61 14.45 -23.99
CA GLU A 190 -25.97 13.91 -23.81
C GLU A 190 -25.93 12.37 -23.66
N ARG A 191 -25.27 11.70 -24.61
CA ARG A 191 -24.96 10.27 -24.56
C ARG A 191 -23.56 10.08 -23.98
N VAL A 192 -23.45 9.19 -23.00
CA VAL A 192 -22.19 8.83 -22.31
C VAL A 192 -22.18 7.33 -22.03
N ALA A 193 -21.00 6.79 -21.75
CA ALA A 193 -20.82 5.40 -21.34
C ALA A 193 -21.57 5.07 -20.04
N VAL A 194 -22.03 3.82 -19.90
CA VAL A 194 -22.63 3.27 -18.68
C VAL A 194 -21.53 3.04 -17.62
N MET A 195 -21.80 3.30 -16.33
CA MET A 195 -20.78 3.13 -15.27
C MET A 195 -20.89 1.80 -14.53
N LEU A 196 -19.78 1.05 -14.49
CA LEU A 196 -19.57 -0.09 -13.60
C LEU A 196 -18.44 0.24 -12.61
N VAL A 197 -18.74 0.52 -11.34
CA VAL A 197 -17.70 0.96 -10.39
C VAL A 197 -16.87 -0.22 -9.87
N ARG A 198 -15.54 -0.10 -9.89
CA ARG A 198 -14.63 -1.08 -9.26
C ARG A 198 -14.24 -0.64 -7.84
N PRO A 199 -14.87 -1.15 -6.76
CA PRO A 199 -14.40 -0.97 -5.39
C PRO A 199 -13.09 -1.72 -5.12
N ARG A 200 -12.38 -1.33 -4.06
CA ARG A 200 -11.18 -2.04 -3.59
C ARG A 200 -11.46 -3.51 -3.26
N GLY A 201 -10.50 -4.40 -3.54
CA GLY A 201 -10.59 -5.83 -3.20
C GLY A 201 -10.57 -6.12 -1.70
N TRP A 202 -11.03 -7.31 -1.30
CA TRP A 202 -11.26 -7.71 0.10
C TRP A 202 -10.05 -7.58 1.05
N HIS A 203 -8.82 -7.58 0.52
CA HIS A 203 -7.59 -7.50 1.30
C HIS A 203 -7.27 -6.07 1.81
N LEU A 204 -7.88 -5.04 1.20
CA LEU A 204 -7.66 -3.64 1.57
C LEU A 204 -8.66 -3.19 2.64
N TRP A 205 -8.12 -2.63 3.73
CA TRP A 205 -8.88 -2.01 4.81
C TRP A 205 -8.91 -0.50 4.61
N GLU A 206 -10.05 0.14 4.81
CA GLU A 206 -10.16 1.60 4.88
C GLU A 206 -9.56 2.09 6.21
N LYS A 207 -8.31 2.57 6.16
CA LYS A 207 -7.58 2.95 7.37
C LYS A 207 -8.11 4.23 8.00
N HIS A 208 -8.84 5.08 7.29
CA HIS A 208 -9.32 6.36 7.81
C HIS A 208 -10.63 6.25 8.61
N VAL A 209 -11.39 5.17 8.45
CA VAL A 209 -12.75 5.01 8.98
C VAL A 209 -12.83 3.77 9.87
N TYR A 210 -13.24 3.97 11.12
CA TYR A 210 -13.39 2.92 12.13
C TYR A 210 -14.84 2.72 12.52
N VAL A 211 -15.20 1.47 12.80
CA VAL A 211 -16.47 1.09 13.44
C VAL A 211 -16.13 0.23 14.64
N ASP A 212 -16.67 0.60 15.80
CA ASP A 212 -16.49 -0.09 17.08
C ASP A 212 -15.00 -0.36 17.45
N GLY A 213 -14.11 0.53 17.01
CA GLY A 213 -12.67 0.50 17.30
C GLY A 213 -11.79 -0.23 16.27
N ALA A 214 -12.37 -0.88 15.26
CA ALA A 214 -11.64 -1.54 14.17
C ALA A 214 -11.78 -0.77 12.84
N PRO A 215 -10.76 -0.76 11.95
CA PRO A 215 -10.91 -0.21 10.60
C PRO A 215 -11.91 -1.06 9.81
N ILE A 216 -12.58 -0.47 8.83
CA ILE A 216 -13.58 -1.20 8.01
C ILE A 216 -12.96 -1.75 6.71
N PRO A 217 -13.52 -2.78 6.07
CA PRO A 217 -13.08 -3.22 4.74
C PRO A 217 -13.28 -2.12 3.69
N GLY A 218 -12.26 -1.82 2.88
CA GLY A 218 -12.30 -0.81 1.83
C GLY A 218 -13.39 -1.10 0.79
N ALA A 219 -13.51 -2.39 0.42
CA ALA A 219 -14.60 -2.92 -0.40
C ALA A 219 -16.00 -2.47 0.05
N ILE A 220 -16.27 -2.53 1.37
CA ILE A 220 -17.56 -2.11 1.95
C ILE A 220 -17.70 -0.59 1.90
N PHE A 221 -16.64 0.18 2.20
CA PHE A 221 -16.69 1.64 2.15
C PHE A 221 -17.01 2.16 0.75
N ASP A 222 -16.29 1.67 -0.26
CA ASP A 222 -16.42 2.11 -1.66
C ASP A 222 -17.80 1.75 -2.23
N PHE A 223 -18.23 0.50 -2.02
CA PHE A 223 -19.55 0.01 -2.41
C PHE A 223 -20.66 0.81 -1.71
N ALA A 224 -20.60 0.93 -0.38
CA ALA A 224 -21.71 1.46 0.41
C ALA A 224 -21.95 2.94 0.10
N LEU A 225 -20.90 3.75 -0.04
CA LEU A 225 -21.04 5.15 -0.41
C LEU A 225 -21.60 5.31 -1.84
N TYR A 226 -21.05 4.59 -2.83
CA TYR A 226 -21.53 4.72 -4.20
C TYR A 226 -22.99 4.26 -4.33
N PHE A 227 -23.33 3.11 -3.74
CA PHE A 227 -24.68 2.56 -3.75
C PHE A 227 -25.68 3.50 -3.05
N PHE A 228 -25.36 3.96 -1.84
CA PHE A 228 -26.23 4.84 -1.04
C PHE A 228 -26.56 6.14 -1.78
N HIS A 229 -25.56 6.78 -2.39
CA HIS A 229 -25.75 8.09 -3.03
C HIS A 229 -26.38 8.01 -4.42
N ASN A 230 -26.27 6.88 -5.12
CA ASN A 230 -26.55 6.85 -6.56
C ASN A 230 -27.60 5.84 -7.01
N ALA A 231 -27.84 4.75 -6.26
CA ALA A 231 -28.67 3.65 -6.77
C ALA A 231 -30.10 4.08 -7.18
N LYS A 232 -30.75 4.94 -6.38
CA LYS A 232 -32.10 5.46 -6.71
C LYS A 232 -32.10 6.40 -7.92
N GLU A 233 -31.07 7.22 -8.07
CA GLU A 233 -30.92 8.16 -9.19
C GLU A 233 -30.61 7.40 -10.50
N LEU A 234 -29.79 6.36 -10.43
CA LEU A 234 -29.51 5.44 -11.55
C LEU A 234 -30.78 4.73 -12.01
N SER A 235 -31.54 4.13 -11.07
CA SER A 235 -32.84 3.50 -11.36
C SER A 235 -33.83 4.48 -12.01
N ALA A 236 -33.93 5.71 -11.48
CA ALA A 236 -34.82 6.74 -12.03
C ALA A 236 -34.42 7.20 -13.46
N ARG A 237 -33.17 6.99 -13.86
CA ARG A 237 -32.65 7.28 -15.20
C ARG A 237 -32.66 6.09 -16.16
N GLY A 238 -33.25 4.95 -15.75
CA GLY A 238 -33.30 3.74 -16.58
C GLY A 238 -31.99 2.94 -16.64
N SER A 239 -31.07 3.19 -15.70
CA SER A 239 -29.83 2.44 -15.50
C SER A 239 -29.84 1.80 -14.10
N GLY A 240 -28.69 1.37 -13.58
CA GLY A 240 -28.62 0.74 -12.26
C GLY A 240 -27.26 0.83 -11.57
N PRO A 241 -27.21 0.45 -10.28
CA PRO A 241 -25.98 0.43 -9.51
C PRO A 241 -25.12 -0.77 -9.91
N TYR A 242 -24.22 -0.56 -10.87
CA TYR A 242 -23.37 -1.62 -11.42
C TYR A 242 -21.93 -1.57 -10.93
N PHE A 243 -21.30 -2.75 -10.85
CA PHE A 243 -19.98 -2.94 -10.23
C PHE A 243 -19.05 -3.88 -11.01
N TYR A 244 -17.75 -3.74 -10.73
CA TYR A 244 -16.70 -4.67 -11.10
C TYR A 244 -16.02 -5.21 -9.84
N LEU A 245 -15.95 -6.53 -9.64
CA LEU A 245 -15.49 -7.14 -8.39
C LEU A 245 -14.10 -7.79 -8.55
N PRO A 246 -13.03 -7.20 -7.97
CA PRO A 246 -11.65 -7.62 -8.22
C PRO A 246 -11.12 -8.66 -7.24
N LYS A 247 -10.08 -9.36 -7.70
CA LYS A 247 -9.12 -10.19 -6.92
C LYS A 247 -9.79 -11.19 -5.97
N MET A 248 -10.95 -11.74 -6.36
CA MET A 248 -11.61 -12.82 -5.62
C MET A 248 -10.91 -14.15 -5.86
N GLN A 249 -10.88 -15.01 -4.83
CA GLN A 249 -10.17 -16.30 -4.85
C GLN A 249 -11.07 -17.51 -4.61
N SER A 250 -12.33 -17.32 -4.20
CA SER A 250 -13.28 -18.42 -4.03
C SER A 250 -14.73 -17.94 -4.10
N HIS A 251 -15.65 -18.81 -4.52
CA HIS A 251 -17.09 -18.55 -4.61
C HIS A 251 -17.70 -18.10 -3.27
N LEU A 252 -17.12 -18.49 -2.12
CA LEU A 252 -17.57 -17.99 -0.81
C LEU A 252 -17.37 -16.47 -0.62
N GLU A 253 -16.51 -15.84 -1.42
CA GLU A 253 -16.33 -14.39 -1.47
C GLU A 253 -17.36 -13.73 -2.40
N CYS A 254 -17.79 -14.43 -3.45
CA CYS A 254 -18.94 -14.05 -4.27
C CYS A 254 -20.24 -14.13 -3.44
N ARG A 255 -20.38 -15.15 -2.59
CA ARG A 255 -21.49 -15.27 -1.62
C ARG A 255 -21.53 -14.09 -0.65
N LEU A 256 -20.36 -13.68 -0.12
CA LEU A 256 -20.29 -12.49 0.74
C LEU A 256 -20.75 -11.22 0.00
N TRP A 257 -20.33 -11.01 -1.24
CA TRP A 257 -20.85 -9.92 -2.06
C TRP A 257 -22.37 -10.01 -2.26
N ASN A 258 -22.90 -11.20 -2.56
CA ASN A 258 -24.33 -11.41 -2.71
C ASN A 258 -25.11 -11.09 -1.41
N ASP A 259 -24.63 -11.54 -0.25
CA ASP A 259 -25.23 -11.25 1.06
C ASP A 259 -25.23 -9.74 1.38
N ILE A 260 -24.18 -9.02 0.96
CA ILE A 260 -24.09 -7.56 1.07
C ILE A 260 -25.06 -6.88 0.11
N PHE A 261 -25.18 -7.35 -1.14
CA PHE A 261 -26.10 -6.80 -2.14
C PHE A 261 -27.57 -6.98 -1.73
N VAL A 262 -27.95 -8.18 -1.29
CA VAL A 262 -29.30 -8.47 -0.77
C VAL A 262 -29.63 -7.56 0.43
N ASP A 263 -28.72 -7.42 1.38
CA ASP A 263 -28.95 -6.57 2.55
C ASP A 263 -28.99 -5.08 2.20
N ALA A 264 -28.09 -4.61 1.34
CA ALA A 264 -28.05 -3.23 0.86
C ALA A 264 -29.35 -2.83 0.13
N GLN A 265 -29.81 -3.66 -0.80
CA GLN A 265 -31.07 -3.45 -1.52
C GLN A 265 -32.26 -3.41 -0.56
N ARG A 266 -32.34 -4.39 0.36
CA ARG A 266 -33.37 -4.45 1.42
C ARG A 266 -33.39 -3.19 2.30
N VAL A 267 -32.23 -2.73 2.77
CA VAL A 267 -32.10 -1.60 3.71
C VAL A 267 -32.47 -0.26 3.05
N LEU A 268 -32.19 -0.09 1.76
CA LEU A 268 -32.51 1.16 1.04
C LEU A 268 -33.86 1.13 0.29
N GLY A 269 -34.56 -0.01 0.28
CA GLY A 269 -35.85 -0.19 -0.40
C GLY A 269 -35.71 -0.29 -1.92
N ILE A 270 -34.67 -0.98 -2.39
CA ILE A 270 -34.38 -1.25 -3.80
C ILE A 270 -34.72 -2.73 -4.08
N PRO A 271 -35.30 -3.11 -5.24
CA PRO A 271 -35.62 -4.51 -5.55
C PRO A 271 -34.38 -5.41 -5.59
N ASN A 272 -34.53 -6.69 -5.23
CA ASN A 272 -33.46 -7.68 -5.38
C ASN A 272 -33.11 -7.88 -6.87
N GLY A 273 -31.84 -8.14 -7.19
CA GLY A 273 -31.37 -8.25 -8.59
C GLY A 273 -31.18 -6.91 -9.33
N THR A 274 -31.37 -5.77 -8.66
CA THR A 274 -31.14 -4.43 -9.24
C THR A 274 -29.65 -4.11 -9.34
N ILE A 275 -28.87 -4.53 -8.34
CA ILE A 275 -27.40 -4.51 -8.42
C ILE A 275 -26.96 -5.52 -9.48
N LYS A 276 -26.04 -5.11 -10.37
CA LYS A 276 -25.38 -6.01 -11.32
C LYS A 276 -23.86 -5.89 -11.22
N ALA A 277 -23.13 -7.00 -11.26
CA ALA A 277 -21.72 -7.06 -10.93
C ALA A 277 -20.95 -8.00 -11.87
N THR A 278 -19.90 -7.50 -12.52
CA THR A 278 -18.99 -8.32 -13.33
C THR A 278 -17.80 -8.75 -12.47
N CYS A 279 -17.46 -10.04 -12.45
CA CYS A 279 -16.35 -10.54 -11.63
C CYS A 279 -15.07 -10.70 -12.46
N LEU A 280 -13.94 -10.15 -12.00
CA LEU A 280 -12.66 -10.36 -12.66
C LEU A 280 -12.13 -11.75 -12.25
N ILE A 281 -11.94 -12.67 -13.21
CA ILE A 281 -11.31 -13.98 -12.96
C ILE A 281 -9.79 -13.82 -13.03
N GLU A 282 -9.27 -12.89 -12.25
CA GLU A 282 -7.88 -12.47 -12.29
C GLU A 282 -7.02 -13.14 -11.21
N THR A 283 -7.51 -14.23 -10.62
CA THR A 283 -6.72 -15.09 -9.73
C THR A 283 -6.70 -16.53 -10.22
N LEU A 284 -5.57 -17.22 -10.03
CA LEU A 284 -5.45 -18.61 -10.46
C LEU A 284 -6.50 -19.52 -9.79
N PRO A 285 -6.80 -19.41 -8.47
CA PRO A 285 -7.89 -20.17 -7.85
C PRO A 285 -9.27 -19.90 -8.47
N ALA A 286 -9.59 -18.65 -8.83
CA ALA A 286 -10.89 -18.29 -9.41
C ALA A 286 -11.18 -18.99 -10.75
N ALA A 287 -10.14 -19.33 -11.54
CA ALA A 287 -10.31 -20.08 -12.79
C ALA A 287 -10.87 -21.51 -12.58
N PHE A 288 -10.80 -22.05 -11.36
CA PHE A 288 -11.35 -23.37 -11.02
C PHE A 288 -12.75 -23.32 -10.40
N GLU A 289 -13.28 -22.11 -10.14
CA GLU A 289 -14.56 -21.88 -9.46
C GLU A 289 -15.49 -20.95 -10.27
N MET A 290 -15.24 -20.74 -11.57
CA MET A 290 -15.96 -19.77 -12.42
C MET A 290 -17.50 -19.98 -12.44
N HIS A 291 -17.96 -21.24 -12.49
CA HIS A 291 -19.39 -21.56 -12.46
C HIS A 291 -19.99 -21.25 -11.09
N GLU A 292 -19.26 -21.53 -10.01
CA GLU A 292 -19.65 -21.29 -8.64
C GLU A 292 -19.69 -19.78 -8.32
N PHE A 293 -18.76 -18.98 -8.86
CA PHE A 293 -18.79 -17.51 -8.81
C PHE A 293 -20.10 -16.98 -9.41
N LEU A 294 -20.46 -17.44 -10.61
CA LEU A 294 -21.70 -17.07 -11.28
C LEU A 294 -22.95 -17.58 -10.54
N TYR A 295 -22.87 -18.73 -9.85
CA TYR A 295 -23.99 -19.32 -9.12
C TYR A 295 -24.31 -18.54 -7.83
N GLU A 296 -23.28 -18.19 -7.06
CA GLU A 296 -23.42 -17.42 -5.82
C GLU A 296 -23.92 -15.99 -6.09
N LEU A 297 -23.60 -15.43 -7.26
CA LEU A 297 -24.06 -14.12 -7.71
C LEU A 297 -25.18 -14.18 -8.75
N ARG A 298 -25.88 -15.30 -8.94
CA ARG A 298 -26.79 -15.50 -10.09
C ARG A 298 -27.90 -14.45 -10.26
N ASP A 299 -28.39 -13.83 -9.18
CA ASP A 299 -29.37 -12.74 -9.26
C ASP A 299 -28.73 -11.40 -9.68
N HIS A 300 -27.45 -11.22 -9.35
CA HIS A 300 -26.70 -9.97 -9.38
C HIS A 300 -25.51 -9.99 -10.37
N SER A 301 -25.31 -11.04 -11.16
CA SER A 301 -24.14 -11.11 -12.06
C SER A 301 -24.40 -10.36 -13.36
N ALA A 302 -23.35 -9.67 -13.83
CA ALA A 302 -23.25 -9.06 -15.16
C ALA A 302 -22.23 -9.78 -16.06
N GLY A 303 -21.61 -10.86 -15.57
CA GLY A 303 -20.65 -11.68 -16.30
C GLY A 303 -19.30 -11.82 -15.62
N LEU A 304 -18.32 -12.29 -16.38
CA LEU A 304 -16.92 -12.42 -15.95
C LEU A 304 -16.00 -11.63 -16.90
N ASN A 305 -14.83 -11.22 -16.40
CA ASN A 305 -13.78 -10.53 -17.17
C ASN A 305 -12.45 -11.29 -17.10
N CYS A 306 -11.68 -11.22 -18.19
CA CYS A 306 -10.34 -11.81 -18.30
C CYS A 306 -9.20 -10.80 -18.03
N GLY A 307 -8.53 -10.91 -16.88
CA GLY A 307 -7.28 -10.21 -16.58
C GLY A 307 -6.02 -10.92 -17.10
N ARG A 308 -4.94 -10.17 -17.35
CA ARG A 308 -3.60 -10.69 -17.70
C ARG A 308 -2.60 -10.57 -16.56
N TRP A 309 -2.28 -9.35 -16.11
CA TRP A 309 -1.21 -9.13 -15.13
C TRP A 309 -1.54 -9.70 -13.75
N ASP A 310 -2.72 -9.41 -13.20
CA ASP A 310 -3.17 -10.00 -11.94
C ASP A 310 -3.25 -11.53 -12.00
N TYR A 311 -3.72 -12.11 -13.12
CA TYR A 311 -3.80 -13.56 -13.28
C TYR A 311 -2.42 -14.22 -13.26
N MET A 312 -1.44 -13.65 -13.99
CA MET A 312 -0.05 -14.11 -13.97
C MET A 312 0.60 -13.90 -12.59
N PHE A 313 0.36 -12.76 -11.94
CA PHE A 313 0.84 -12.47 -10.59
C PHE A 313 0.27 -13.46 -9.57
N SER A 314 -1.04 -13.73 -9.64
CA SER A 314 -1.70 -14.73 -8.82
C SER A 314 -1.17 -16.12 -9.11
N PHE A 315 -0.82 -16.48 -10.35
CA PHE A 315 -0.20 -17.77 -10.64
C PHE A 315 1.13 -17.90 -9.88
N ILE A 316 2.03 -16.93 -10.01
CA ILE A 316 3.33 -16.92 -9.31
C ILE A 316 3.10 -16.97 -7.79
N LYS A 317 2.14 -16.21 -7.25
CA LYS A 317 1.82 -16.19 -5.81
C LYS A 317 1.25 -17.51 -5.29
N THR A 318 0.37 -18.14 -6.08
CA THR A 318 -0.29 -19.40 -5.73
C THR A 318 0.69 -20.57 -5.78
N MET A 319 1.53 -20.62 -6.82
CA MET A 319 2.52 -21.67 -7.05
C MET A 319 3.92 -21.32 -6.52
N ARG A 320 4.03 -20.32 -5.63
CA ARG A 320 5.32 -19.70 -5.21
C ARG A 320 6.36 -20.64 -4.60
N SER A 321 5.91 -21.80 -4.12
CA SER A 321 6.74 -22.80 -3.44
C SER A 321 7.20 -23.93 -4.38
N ASP A 322 6.66 -24.01 -5.60
CA ASP A 322 7.00 -25.02 -6.61
C ASP A 322 8.13 -24.49 -7.53
N PRO A 323 9.38 -25.00 -7.42
CA PRO A 323 10.50 -24.57 -8.26
C PRO A 323 10.34 -24.93 -9.74
N SER A 324 9.35 -25.75 -10.12
CA SER A 324 9.04 -26.05 -11.52
C SER A 324 8.17 -24.99 -12.22
N ARG A 325 7.63 -24.01 -11.47
CA ARG A 325 6.62 -23.04 -11.94
C ARG A 325 7.18 -21.63 -12.15
N ILE A 326 8.42 -21.56 -12.63
CA ILE A 326 9.13 -20.30 -12.84
C ILE A 326 8.63 -19.63 -14.12
N PHE A 327 8.19 -18.38 -14.01
CA PHE A 327 7.72 -17.58 -15.14
C PHE A 327 8.90 -16.92 -15.87
N PRO A 328 8.85 -16.79 -17.21
CA PRO A 328 9.81 -16.04 -18.00
C PRO A 328 9.50 -14.54 -17.94
N ASP A 329 10.17 -13.72 -18.77
CA ASP A 329 9.82 -12.31 -18.95
C ASP A 329 8.32 -12.14 -19.26
N ARG A 330 7.61 -11.42 -18.37
CA ARG A 330 6.18 -11.06 -18.49
C ARG A 330 5.82 -10.44 -19.85
N GLY A 331 6.76 -9.71 -20.48
CA GLY A 331 6.56 -9.11 -21.80
C GLY A 331 6.29 -10.15 -22.89
N THR A 332 6.93 -11.32 -22.78
CA THR A 332 6.81 -12.43 -23.75
C THR A 332 5.59 -13.33 -23.52
N VAL A 333 4.96 -13.26 -22.34
CA VAL A 333 3.80 -14.08 -21.97
C VAL A 333 2.50 -13.45 -22.50
N THR A 334 2.22 -13.62 -23.79
CA THR A 334 1.00 -13.09 -24.45
C THR A 334 -0.24 -13.95 -24.18
N MET A 335 -1.44 -13.40 -24.44
CA MET A 335 -2.71 -14.14 -24.30
C MET A 335 -2.86 -15.34 -25.24
N ALA A 336 -1.96 -15.51 -26.22
CA ALA A 336 -1.92 -16.68 -27.10
C ALA A 336 -1.19 -17.88 -26.46
N GLN A 337 -0.44 -17.69 -25.36
CA GLN A 337 0.24 -18.77 -24.63
C GLN A 337 -0.78 -19.80 -24.11
N PRO A 338 -0.47 -21.11 -24.10
CA PRO A 338 -1.47 -22.17 -23.90
C PRO A 338 -2.33 -22.07 -22.63
N PHE A 339 -1.76 -21.62 -21.51
CA PHE A 339 -2.49 -21.51 -20.24
C PHE A 339 -3.49 -20.34 -20.22
N LEU A 340 -3.10 -19.18 -20.74
CA LEU A 340 -3.99 -18.02 -20.93
C LEU A 340 -5.05 -18.33 -22.00
N ARG A 341 -4.69 -19.11 -23.03
CA ARG A 341 -5.60 -19.61 -24.04
C ARG A 341 -6.69 -20.51 -23.43
N ALA A 342 -6.31 -21.48 -22.60
CA ALA A 342 -7.26 -22.36 -21.92
C ALA A 342 -8.17 -21.58 -20.95
N TYR A 343 -7.59 -20.63 -20.23
CA TYR A 343 -8.29 -19.74 -19.30
C TYR A 343 -9.36 -18.87 -19.99
N THR A 344 -9.01 -18.09 -21.02
CA THR A 344 -9.99 -17.22 -21.70
C THR A 344 -11.11 -18.03 -22.35
N GLN A 345 -10.76 -19.17 -22.95
CA GLN A 345 -11.74 -20.10 -23.53
C GLN A 345 -12.72 -20.66 -22.49
N LEU A 346 -12.22 -21.03 -21.30
CA LEU A 346 -13.07 -21.54 -20.22
C LEU A 346 -13.98 -20.44 -19.64
N VAL A 347 -13.52 -19.19 -19.56
CA VAL A 347 -14.35 -18.04 -19.16
C VAL A 347 -15.52 -17.85 -20.15
N ILE A 348 -15.23 -17.80 -21.46
CA ILE A 348 -16.25 -17.66 -22.51
C ILE A 348 -17.31 -18.77 -22.42
N GLN A 349 -16.86 -20.03 -22.42
CA GLN A 349 -17.75 -21.19 -22.33
C GLN A 349 -18.60 -21.16 -21.05
N THR A 350 -17.99 -20.79 -19.91
CA THR A 350 -18.67 -20.74 -18.62
C THR A 350 -19.75 -19.65 -18.60
N CYS A 351 -19.43 -18.44 -19.05
CA CYS A 351 -20.36 -17.32 -19.10
C CYS A 351 -21.54 -17.60 -20.03
N HIS A 352 -21.27 -18.04 -21.26
CA HIS A 352 -22.30 -18.23 -22.27
C HIS A 352 -23.24 -19.37 -21.91
N ARG A 353 -22.72 -20.47 -21.34
CA ARG A 353 -23.54 -21.54 -20.77
C ARG A 353 -24.52 -21.02 -19.70
N ARG A 354 -24.14 -19.98 -18.95
CA ARG A 354 -24.98 -19.35 -17.91
C ARG A 354 -25.75 -18.12 -18.40
N GLY A 355 -25.72 -17.80 -19.69
CA GLY A 355 -26.49 -16.72 -20.30
C GLY A 355 -26.01 -15.32 -19.91
N VAL A 356 -24.71 -15.13 -19.72
CA VAL A 356 -24.10 -13.87 -19.25
C VAL A 356 -22.81 -13.55 -20.01
N HIS A 357 -22.31 -12.31 -19.93
CA HIS A 357 -21.14 -11.85 -20.69
C HIS A 357 -19.80 -12.48 -20.25
N ALA A 358 -18.91 -12.67 -21.22
CA ALA A 358 -17.48 -12.86 -21.06
C ALA A 358 -16.70 -11.68 -21.69
N ILE A 359 -16.17 -10.79 -20.85
CA ILE A 359 -15.39 -9.62 -21.29
C ILE A 359 -13.90 -9.98 -21.43
N GLY A 360 -13.29 -9.54 -22.52
CA GLY A 360 -11.87 -9.70 -22.86
C GLY A 360 -10.92 -8.78 -22.09
N GLY A 361 -9.65 -8.81 -22.46
CA GLY A 361 -8.56 -8.20 -21.70
C GLY A 361 -8.21 -6.76 -22.07
N MET A 362 -7.31 -6.18 -21.28
CA MET A 362 -6.84 -4.81 -21.40
C MET A 362 -5.86 -4.59 -22.57
N SER A 363 -6.08 -3.51 -23.34
CA SER A 363 -5.03 -2.87 -24.14
C SER A 363 -4.65 -1.52 -23.52
N ALA A 364 -3.50 -1.48 -22.85
CA ALA A 364 -3.03 -0.34 -22.05
C ALA A 364 -2.25 0.73 -22.86
N LEU A 365 -2.20 0.63 -24.19
CA LEU A 365 -1.37 1.47 -25.05
C LEU A 365 -1.79 2.96 -25.00
N ILE A 366 -0.80 3.84 -24.84
CA ILE A 366 -0.93 5.29 -24.99
C ILE A 366 -0.33 5.67 -26.35
N PRO A 367 -1.07 6.35 -27.25
CA PRO A 367 -0.53 6.84 -28.50
C PRO A 367 0.66 7.81 -28.30
N VAL A 368 1.74 7.57 -29.03
CA VAL A 368 2.96 8.38 -29.03
C VAL A 368 2.68 9.69 -29.76
N LYS A 369 2.86 10.82 -29.08
CA LYS A 369 2.62 12.13 -29.67
C LYS A 369 3.69 12.46 -30.72
N GLY A 370 3.26 12.70 -31.96
CA GLY A 370 4.14 13.11 -33.06
C GLY A 370 4.81 11.97 -33.81
N ASP A 371 4.48 10.71 -33.53
CA ASP A 371 4.99 9.53 -34.24
C ASP A 371 3.85 8.66 -34.80
N PRO A 372 3.33 8.98 -36.00
CA PRO A 372 2.27 8.19 -36.64
C PRO A 372 2.68 6.75 -36.95
N ALA A 373 3.97 6.50 -37.23
CA ALA A 373 4.46 5.18 -37.62
C ALA A 373 4.52 4.22 -36.42
N ALA A 374 5.01 4.69 -35.26
CA ALA A 374 4.95 3.93 -34.02
C ALA A 374 3.49 3.67 -33.57
N ASN A 375 2.60 4.66 -33.77
CA ASN A 375 1.18 4.49 -33.47
C ASN A 375 0.53 3.41 -34.33
N GLU A 376 0.72 3.43 -35.66
CA GLU A 376 0.10 2.43 -36.53
C GLU A 376 0.61 1.01 -36.24
N ALA A 377 1.92 0.85 -36.04
CA ALA A 377 2.51 -0.44 -35.67
C ALA A 377 2.05 -0.95 -34.28
N ALA A 378 1.61 -0.06 -33.39
CA ALA A 378 1.08 -0.40 -32.08
C ALA A 378 -0.45 -0.64 -32.12
N PHE A 379 -1.18 0.12 -32.94
CA PHE A 379 -2.61 -0.11 -33.23
C PHE A 379 -2.83 -1.44 -33.93
N GLU A 380 -1.94 -1.87 -34.83
CA GLU A 380 -2.07 -3.17 -35.49
C GLU A 380 -1.97 -4.34 -34.49
N LYS A 381 -1.13 -4.22 -33.46
CA LYS A 381 -1.08 -5.19 -32.36
C LYS A 381 -2.40 -5.20 -31.56
N VAL A 382 -2.99 -4.02 -31.32
CA VAL A 382 -4.31 -3.91 -30.68
C VAL A 382 -5.39 -4.54 -31.56
N ARG A 383 -5.41 -4.27 -32.88
CA ARG A 383 -6.35 -4.91 -33.83
C ARG A 383 -6.24 -6.43 -33.79
N ALA A 384 -5.03 -6.98 -33.90
CA ALA A 384 -4.79 -8.42 -33.85
C ALA A 384 -5.22 -9.05 -32.51
N ASP A 385 -4.95 -8.37 -31.39
CA ASP A 385 -5.39 -8.84 -30.05
C ASP A 385 -6.91 -8.80 -29.89
N LYS A 386 -7.59 -7.72 -30.30
CA LYS A 386 -9.05 -7.60 -30.22
C LYS A 386 -9.76 -8.53 -31.21
N LEU A 387 -9.18 -8.75 -32.38
CA LEU A 387 -9.69 -9.66 -33.41
C LEU A 387 -9.75 -11.10 -32.87
N ARG A 388 -8.68 -11.54 -32.20
CA ARG A 388 -8.65 -12.83 -31.52
C ARG A 388 -9.77 -12.92 -30.47
N GLU A 389 -9.92 -11.93 -29.61
CA GLU A 389 -10.94 -11.92 -28.54
C GLU A 389 -12.38 -12.04 -29.08
N VAL A 390 -12.75 -11.23 -30.08
CA VAL A 390 -14.09 -11.28 -30.66
C VAL A 390 -14.33 -12.56 -31.47
N GLN A 391 -13.31 -13.06 -32.19
CA GLN A 391 -13.39 -14.35 -32.89
C GLN A 391 -13.63 -15.50 -31.90
N ASP A 392 -12.90 -15.52 -30.78
CA ASP A 392 -12.97 -16.54 -29.74
C ASP A 392 -14.33 -16.68 -29.09
N GLY A 393 -15.02 -15.55 -28.88
CA GLY A 393 -16.33 -15.52 -28.26
C GLY A 393 -16.58 -14.34 -27.33
N HIS A 394 -15.58 -13.51 -26.98
CA HIS A 394 -15.81 -12.39 -26.05
C HIS A 394 -16.90 -11.42 -26.54
N ASP A 395 -17.75 -10.95 -25.62
CA ASP A 395 -18.84 -10.00 -25.88
C ASP A 395 -18.36 -8.53 -25.84
N GLY A 396 -17.14 -8.31 -25.38
CA GLY A 396 -16.53 -6.99 -25.32
C GLY A 396 -15.08 -7.04 -24.84
N THR A 397 -14.44 -5.88 -24.78
CA THR A 397 -13.01 -5.77 -24.47
C THR A 397 -12.64 -4.47 -23.74
N TRP A 398 -11.44 -4.43 -23.16
CA TRP A 398 -10.94 -3.29 -22.37
C TRP A 398 -9.87 -2.47 -23.09
N VAL A 399 -9.94 -1.15 -22.90
CA VAL A 399 -8.91 -0.17 -23.28
C VAL A 399 -8.63 0.83 -22.14
N ALA A 400 -7.38 1.28 -21.99
CA ALA A 400 -7.00 2.26 -20.96
C ALA A 400 -6.96 3.71 -21.47
N HIS A 401 -7.05 3.93 -22.79
CA HIS A 401 -6.90 5.25 -23.40
C HIS A 401 -8.00 5.50 -24.46
N PRO A 402 -8.66 6.68 -24.47
CA PRO A 402 -9.76 6.96 -25.41
C PRO A 402 -9.39 6.78 -26.89
N GLY A 403 -8.14 7.07 -27.27
CA GLY A 403 -7.64 6.90 -28.64
C GLY A 403 -7.64 5.45 -29.16
N LEU A 404 -7.85 4.45 -28.31
CA LEU A 404 -7.99 3.04 -28.74
C LEU A 404 -9.44 2.61 -28.97
N ILE A 405 -10.43 3.41 -28.56
CA ILE A 405 -11.84 3.01 -28.59
C ILE A 405 -12.31 2.78 -30.02
N ALA A 406 -11.97 3.68 -30.96
CA ALA A 406 -12.33 3.54 -32.36
C ALA A 406 -11.77 2.24 -32.96
N VAL A 407 -10.48 1.94 -32.71
CA VAL A 407 -9.79 0.73 -33.19
C VAL A 407 -10.41 -0.55 -32.62
N ALA A 408 -10.69 -0.58 -31.31
CA ALA A 408 -11.33 -1.72 -30.68
C ALA A 408 -12.78 -1.90 -31.16
N LYS A 409 -13.51 -0.80 -31.32
CA LYS A 409 -14.92 -0.79 -31.76
C LYS A 409 -15.05 -1.22 -33.21
N GLU A 410 -14.19 -0.77 -34.12
CA GLU A 410 -14.15 -1.20 -35.51
C GLU A 410 -14.07 -2.74 -35.62
N VAL A 411 -13.13 -3.34 -34.90
CA VAL A 411 -12.91 -4.79 -34.89
C VAL A 411 -14.11 -5.55 -34.30
N PHE A 412 -14.68 -5.06 -33.20
CA PHE A 412 -15.87 -5.69 -32.61
C PHE A 412 -17.12 -5.49 -33.48
N ASP A 413 -17.36 -4.32 -34.04
CA ASP A 413 -18.50 -4.04 -34.93
C ASP A 413 -18.47 -4.93 -36.20
N ALA A 414 -17.28 -5.17 -36.76
CA ALA A 414 -17.11 -6.02 -37.94
C ALA A 414 -17.41 -7.52 -37.67
N HIS A 415 -17.03 -8.04 -36.50
CA HIS A 415 -17.11 -9.47 -36.18
C HIS A 415 -18.23 -9.86 -35.19
N MET A 416 -18.82 -8.88 -34.51
CA MET A 416 -19.94 -9.03 -33.58
C MET A 416 -21.08 -8.07 -33.99
N ARG A 417 -21.88 -8.54 -34.97
CA ARG A 417 -23.03 -7.78 -35.52
C ARG A 417 -24.20 -7.65 -34.52
N GLN A 418 -24.32 -8.58 -33.60
CA GLN A 418 -25.31 -8.55 -32.52
C GLN A 418 -24.78 -7.71 -31.33
N PRO A 419 -25.61 -7.33 -30.35
CA PRO A 419 -25.15 -6.64 -29.12
C PRO A 419 -24.09 -7.42 -28.33
N ASN A 420 -24.12 -8.76 -28.42
CA ASN A 420 -23.21 -9.69 -27.75
C ASN A 420 -23.17 -11.05 -28.48
N GLN A 421 -22.35 -12.00 -28.02
CA GLN A 421 -22.16 -13.34 -28.57
C GLN A 421 -22.64 -14.47 -27.65
N ILE A 422 -23.22 -14.15 -26.49
CA ILE A 422 -23.74 -15.08 -25.46
C ILE A 422 -24.52 -16.26 -26.06
N SER A 423 -25.43 -16.00 -27.01
CA SER A 423 -26.24 -17.04 -27.67
C SER A 423 -25.62 -17.61 -28.95
N SER A 424 -24.77 -16.85 -29.63
CA SER A 424 -24.28 -17.18 -30.98
C SER A 424 -22.94 -17.92 -30.99
N LYS A 425 -22.13 -17.82 -29.92
CA LYS A 425 -20.86 -18.57 -29.76
C LYS A 425 -20.72 -19.17 -28.35
N PRO A 426 -21.54 -20.14 -27.92
CA PRO A 426 -21.50 -20.68 -26.56
C PRO A 426 -20.27 -21.54 -26.20
N ARG A 427 -19.34 -21.76 -27.15
CA ARG A 427 -18.07 -22.50 -26.97
C ARG A 427 -18.18 -23.85 -26.26
N LEU A 428 -19.24 -24.61 -26.57
CA LEU A 428 -19.50 -25.95 -26.01
C LEU A 428 -18.42 -27.00 -26.38
N ASP A 429 -17.52 -26.68 -27.31
CA ASP A 429 -16.31 -27.43 -27.63
C ASP A 429 -15.26 -27.41 -26.50
N VAL A 430 -15.23 -26.35 -25.69
CA VAL A 430 -14.24 -26.16 -24.63
C VAL A 430 -14.60 -27.03 -23.42
N LYS A 431 -13.62 -27.80 -22.94
CA LYS A 431 -13.72 -28.63 -21.75
C LYS A 431 -12.81 -28.10 -20.64
N PRO A 432 -13.21 -28.17 -19.36
CA PRO A 432 -12.34 -27.80 -18.25
C PRO A 432 -11.10 -28.72 -18.19
N ASP A 433 -9.90 -28.12 -18.20
CA ASP A 433 -8.62 -28.83 -18.15
C ASP A 433 -7.68 -28.18 -17.12
N GLN A 434 -7.40 -28.92 -16.04
CA GLN A 434 -6.54 -28.48 -14.96
C GLN A 434 -5.08 -28.33 -15.40
N GLN A 435 -4.58 -29.24 -16.25
CA GLN A 435 -3.18 -29.23 -16.68
C GLN A 435 -2.90 -28.09 -17.65
N ALA A 436 -3.86 -27.78 -18.54
CA ALA A 436 -3.77 -26.63 -19.43
C ALA A 436 -3.76 -25.31 -18.65
N LEU A 437 -4.67 -25.13 -17.68
CA LEU A 437 -4.70 -23.94 -16.82
C LEU A 437 -3.43 -23.75 -15.97
N LEU A 438 -2.79 -24.86 -15.58
CA LEU A 438 -1.52 -24.87 -14.82
C LEU A 438 -0.27 -24.97 -15.70
N LYS A 439 -0.35 -24.90 -17.04
CA LYS A 439 0.85 -24.96 -17.89
C LYS A 439 1.71 -23.71 -17.69
N VAL A 440 3.00 -23.89 -17.43
CA VAL A 440 3.96 -22.78 -17.32
C VAL A 440 4.21 -22.18 -18.71
N PRO A 441 4.19 -20.84 -18.88
CA PRO A 441 4.49 -20.21 -20.16
C PRO A 441 5.96 -20.35 -20.57
N GLU A 442 6.19 -20.42 -21.87
CA GLU A 442 7.53 -20.53 -22.46
C GLU A 442 8.09 -19.13 -22.81
N GLY A 443 9.36 -18.89 -22.49
CA GLY A 443 10.06 -17.63 -22.79
C GLY A 443 11.43 -17.53 -22.09
N PRO A 444 12.21 -16.47 -22.36
CA PRO A 444 13.50 -16.23 -21.72
C PRO A 444 13.37 -15.45 -20.41
N CYS A 445 14.32 -15.63 -19.49
CA CYS A 445 14.59 -14.70 -18.38
C CYS A 445 15.83 -13.87 -18.75
N THR A 446 15.69 -12.55 -18.87
CA THR A 446 16.79 -11.69 -19.38
C THR A 446 17.17 -10.58 -18.41
N VAL A 447 18.40 -10.08 -18.52
CA VAL A 447 18.85 -8.86 -17.80
C VAL A 447 18.02 -7.65 -18.21
N GLY A 448 17.59 -7.57 -19.47
CA GLY A 448 16.68 -6.53 -19.95
C GLY A 448 15.32 -6.57 -19.25
N ALA A 449 14.72 -7.75 -19.11
CA ALA A 449 13.46 -7.93 -18.41
C ALA A 449 13.58 -7.64 -16.90
N LEU A 450 14.71 -8.02 -16.28
CA LEU A 450 15.01 -7.64 -14.89
C LEU A 450 15.01 -6.13 -14.72
N ARG A 451 15.76 -5.39 -15.55
CA ARG A 451 15.82 -3.92 -15.48
C ARG A 451 14.46 -3.28 -15.72
N ASN A 452 13.72 -3.72 -16.74
CA ASN A 452 12.37 -3.24 -17.00
C ASN A 452 11.42 -3.45 -15.81
N ASN A 453 11.47 -4.62 -15.17
CA ASN A 453 10.67 -4.91 -13.97
C ASN A 453 11.07 -4.02 -12.77
N ILE A 454 12.36 -3.73 -12.60
CA ILE A 454 12.85 -2.80 -11.55
C ILE A 454 12.38 -1.37 -11.84
N ASN A 455 12.65 -0.85 -13.04
CA ASN A 455 12.27 0.49 -13.51
C ASN A 455 10.77 0.74 -13.33
N VAL A 456 9.92 -0.13 -13.89
CA VAL A 456 8.46 0.03 -13.85
C VAL A 456 7.94 -0.05 -12.42
N SER A 457 8.45 -0.98 -11.59
CA SER A 457 8.02 -1.09 -10.19
C SER A 457 8.40 0.15 -9.37
N ILE A 458 9.60 0.69 -9.54
CA ILE A 458 10.06 1.89 -8.81
C ILE A 458 9.28 3.12 -9.26
N GLN A 459 9.14 3.36 -10.57
CA GLN A 459 8.40 4.52 -11.07
C GLN A 459 6.90 4.46 -10.72
N TYR A 460 6.29 3.27 -10.79
CA TYR A 460 4.90 3.08 -10.37
C TYR A 460 4.72 3.36 -8.87
N LEU A 461 5.55 2.75 -8.01
CA LEU A 461 5.50 2.98 -6.56
C LEU A 461 5.77 4.44 -6.18
N GLU A 462 6.63 5.14 -6.92
CA GLU A 462 6.93 6.56 -6.71
C GLU A 462 5.69 7.44 -6.96
N ALA A 463 5.04 7.24 -8.10
CA ALA A 463 3.81 7.93 -8.46
C ALA A 463 2.65 7.57 -7.51
N TRP A 464 2.55 6.29 -7.11
CA TRP A 464 1.52 5.80 -6.19
C TRP A 464 1.68 6.41 -4.80
N LEU A 465 2.89 6.45 -4.24
CA LEU A 465 3.17 7.18 -2.99
C LEU A 465 2.91 8.69 -3.13
N GLY A 466 3.10 9.26 -4.32
CA GLY A 466 2.70 10.62 -4.67
C GLY A 466 1.18 10.82 -4.87
N GLY A 467 0.35 9.79 -4.66
CA GLY A 467 -1.11 9.88 -4.76
C GLY A 467 -1.70 9.54 -6.13
N ASN A 468 -0.93 9.08 -7.11
CA ASN A 468 -1.41 8.68 -8.44
C ASN A 468 -1.25 7.17 -8.70
N GLY A 469 -2.36 6.44 -8.87
CA GLY A 469 -2.35 5.02 -9.22
C GLY A 469 -2.42 4.71 -10.71
N CYS A 470 -2.62 5.69 -11.59
CA CYS A 470 -2.77 5.51 -13.03
C CYS A 470 -1.60 6.18 -13.74
N VAL A 471 -0.57 5.41 -14.10
CA VAL A 471 0.77 5.95 -14.35
C VAL A 471 1.21 5.70 -15.79
N PRO A 472 1.41 6.74 -16.62
CA PRO A 472 1.93 6.58 -17.97
C PRO A 472 3.43 6.26 -17.93
N LEU A 473 3.81 5.00 -18.21
CA LEU A 473 5.19 4.52 -18.25
C LEU A 473 5.45 3.83 -19.60
N HIS A 474 6.52 4.22 -20.31
CA HIS A 474 6.91 3.61 -21.60
C HIS A 474 5.77 3.54 -22.66
N ASN A 475 4.91 4.56 -22.68
CA ASN A 475 3.70 4.62 -23.51
C ASN A 475 2.65 3.53 -23.20
N LEU A 476 2.64 3.01 -21.98
CA LEU A 476 1.58 2.18 -21.40
C LEU A 476 0.96 2.91 -20.21
N MET A 477 -0.35 2.77 -20.03
CA MET A 477 -1.05 3.25 -18.85
C MET A 477 -1.04 2.12 -17.81
N GLU A 478 -0.09 2.17 -16.89
CA GLU A 478 0.17 1.11 -15.91
C GLU A 478 -0.62 1.33 -14.61
N ASP A 479 -1.08 0.23 -14.02
CA ASP A 479 -1.77 0.14 -12.73
C ASP A 479 -0.99 -0.76 -11.76
N ALA A 480 -1.54 -1.01 -10.56
CA ALA A 480 -0.82 -1.76 -9.54
C ALA A 480 -0.51 -3.21 -9.97
N ALA A 481 -1.37 -3.85 -10.76
CA ALA A 481 -1.15 -5.20 -11.27
C ALA A 481 0.16 -5.32 -12.07
N THR A 482 0.56 -4.29 -12.83
CA THR A 482 1.86 -4.25 -13.53
C THR A 482 3.04 -4.27 -12.55
N ALA A 483 2.97 -3.49 -11.47
CA ALA A 483 4.02 -3.49 -10.44
C ALA A 483 4.02 -4.81 -9.64
N GLU A 484 2.86 -5.43 -9.42
CA GLU A 484 2.73 -6.73 -8.77
C GLU A 484 3.38 -7.87 -9.58
N ILE A 485 3.06 -8.01 -10.87
CA ILE A 485 3.72 -9.02 -11.72
C ILE A 485 5.23 -8.76 -11.83
N SER A 486 5.65 -7.49 -11.89
CA SER A 486 7.05 -7.11 -11.98
C SER A 486 7.83 -7.50 -10.73
N ARG A 487 7.35 -7.15 -9.52
CA ARG A 487 8.02 -7.52 -8.26
C ARG A 487 7.92 -9.02 -7.95
N ALA A 488 6.81 -9.69 -8.28
CA ALA A 488 6.66 -11.13 -8.08
C ALA A 488 7.58 -11.95 -8.99
N SER A 489 7.76 -11.55 -10.25
CA SER A 489 8.71 -12.20 -11.17
C SER A 489 10.15 -12.08 -10.66
N VAL A 490 10.57 -10.87 -10.24
CA VAL A 490 11.93 -10.66 -9.68
C VAL A 490 12.11 -11.42 -8.37
N TRP A 491 11.11 -11.44 -7.48
CA TRP A 491 11.15 -12.27 -6.26
C TRP A 491 11.33 -13.75 -6.59
N GLN A 492 10.56 -14.29 -7.54
CA GLN A 492 10.65 -15.70 -7.93
C GLN A 492 12.04 -16.04 -8.52
N TRP A 493 12.59 -15.15 -9.35
CA TRP A 493 13.91 -15.32 -9.94
C TRP A 493 15.03 -15.28 -8.89
N VAL A 494 14.94 -14.39 -7.89
CA VAL A 494 15.86 -14.36 -6.73
C VAL A 494 15.70 -15.60 -5.87
N ARG A 495 14.47 -16.01 -5.55
CA ARG A 495 14.14 -17.13 -4.68
C ARG A 495 14.73 -18.45 -5.17
N TYR A 496 14.71 -18.67 -6.49
CA TYR A 496 15.19 -19.89 -7.12
C TYR A 496 16.55 -19.75 -7.83
N GLY A 497 17.22 -18.60 -7.72
CA GLY A 497 18.55 -18.38 -8.31
C GLY A 497 18.56 -18.51 -9.83
N VAL A 498 17.50 -18.06 -10.50
CA VAL A 498 17.29 -18.21 -11.95
C VAL A 498 18.45 -17.61 -12.72
N ARG A 499 18.99 -18.38 -13.67
CA ARG A 499 20.03 -17.88 -14.60
C ARG A 499 19.38 -17.02 -15.66
N LEU A 500 19.91 -15.82 -15.85
CA LEU A 500 19.52 -14.93 -16.92
C LEU A 500 20.30 -15.24 -18.21
N ASP A 501 19.99 -14.52 -19.28
CA ASP A 501 20.64 -14.62 -20.60
C ASP A 501 22.16 -14.32 -20.59
N ASP A 502 22.68 -13.63 -19.57
CA ASP A 502 24.11 -13.48 -19.33
C ASP A 502 24.77 -14.68 -18.60
N GLY A 503 24.02 -15.77 -18.39
CA GLY A 503 24.44 -17.00 -17.74
C GLY A 503 24.56 -16.90 -16.21
N GLN A 504 24.45 -15.70 -15.63
CA GLN A 504 24.56 -15.49 -14.20
C GLN A 504 23.22 -15.71 -13.49
N ALA A 505 23.27 -16.36 -12.32
CA ALA A 505 22.11 -16.47 -11.43
C ALA A 505 21.68 -15.08 -10.91
N LEU A 506 20.38 -14.88 -10.69
CA LEU A 506 19.89 -13.70 -9.99
C LEU A 506 19.97 -13.90 -8.48
N THR A 507 20.56 -12.94 -7.78
CA THR A 507 20.71 -12.93 -6.31
C THR A 507 20.20 -11.60 -5.74
N ALA A 508 19.92 -11.57 -4.43
CA ALA A 508 19.50 -10.35 -3.74
C ALA A 508 20.53 -9.20 -3.90
N ASP A 509 21.83 -9.50 -3.79
CA ASP A 509 22.90 -8.52 -3.99
C ASP A 509 22.91 -7.96 -5.42
N ARG A 510 22.71 -8.82 -6.42
CA ARG A 510 22.63 -8.40 -7.84
C ARG A 510 21.41 -7.51 -8.08
N VAL A 511 20.26 -7.82 -7.50
CA VAL A 511 19.08 -6.94 -7.56
C VAL A 511 19.36 -5.60 -6.88
N CYS A 512 20.03 -5.56 -5.74
CA CYS A 512 20.43 -4.31 -5.09
C CYS A 512 21.36 -3.45 -5.97
N VAL A 513 22.28 -4.07 -6.73
CA VAL A 513 23.14 -3.37 -7.70
C VAL A 513 22.34 -2.83 -8.89
N GLU A 514 21.44 -3.62 -9.49
CA GLU A 514 20.61 -3.13 -10.59
C GLU A 514 19.61 -2.04 -10.13
N VAL A 515 19.08 -2.12 -8.91
CA VAL A 515 18.25 -1.05 -8.31
C VAL A 515 19.05 0.24 -8.12
N GLN A 516 20.33 0.16 -7.72
CA GLN A 516 21.16 1.35 -7.59
C GLN A 516 21.44 2.00 -8.96
N ARG A 517 21.76 1.19 -9.97
CA ARG A 517 21.92 1.65 -11.37
C ARG A 517 20.66 2.34 -11.87
N GLU A 518 19.49 1.72 -11.65
CA GLU A 518 18.20 2.29 -12.03
C GLU A 518 17.93 3.63 -11.33
N LEU A 519 18.26 3.77 -10.05
CA LEU A 519 18.14 5.05 -9.34
C LEU A 519 19.08 6.13 -9.89
N ASP A 520 20.29 5.77 -10.29
CA ASP A 520 21.26 6.69 -10.88
C ASP A 520 20.84 7.13 -12.29
N ASP A 521 20.24 6.23 -13.08
CA ASP A 521 19.67 6.51 -14.41
C ASP A 521 18.40 7.36 -14.31
N LEU A 522 17.45 7.01 -13.43
CA LEU A 522 16.26 7.81 -13.15
C LEU A 522 16.62 9.22 -12.67
N ARG A 523 17.65 9.36 -11.82
CA ARG A 523 18.12 10.66 -11.34
C ARG A 523 18.68 11.54 -12.46
N GLN A 524 19.30 10.95 -13.47
CA GLN A 524 19.73 11.66 -14.68
C GLN A 524 18.52 12.04 -15.55
N GLN A 525 17.57 11.12 -15.75
CA GLN A 525 16.39 11.32 -16.59
C GLN A 525 15.43 12.40 -16.05
N VAL A 526 15.07 12.35 -14.76
CA VAL A 526 14.12 13.31 -14.15
C VAL A 526 14.79 14.55 -13.58
N GLY A 527 16.12 14.53 -13.46
CA GLY A 527 16.92 15.58 -12.84
C GLY A 527 16.93 15.54 -11.30
N SER A 528 18.05 15.97 -10.72
CA SER A 528 18.29 15.86 -9.27
C SER A 528 17.25 16.56 -8.38
N ALA A 529 16.58 17.61 -8.87
CA ALA A 529 15.53 18.29 -8.11
C ALA A 529 14.27 17.42 -7.95
N ARG A 530 13.69 16.93 -9.06
CA ARG A 530 12.50 16.06 -9.06
C ARG A 530 12.77 14.71 -8.38
N PHE A 531 13.99 14.21 -8.50
CA PHE A 531 14.43 13.00 -7.79
C PHE A 531 14.46 13.22 -6.27
N ALA A 532 15.02 14.33 -5.80
CA ALA A 532 15.16 14.63 -4.36
C ALA A 532 13.85 15.03 -3.66
N THR A 533 12.86 15.55 -4.40
CA THR A 533 11.52 15.85 -3.87
C THR A 533 10.50 14.74 -4.13
N GLY A 534 10.89 13.69 -4.85
CA GLY A 534 10.04 12.54 -5.15
C GLY A 534 10.15 11.43 -4.11
N HIS A 535 9.40 10.35 -4.31
CA HIS A 535 9.39 9.17 -3.45
C HIS A 535 10.28 8.03 -3.97
N PHE A 536 11.26 8.33 -4.84
CA PHE A 536 12.08 7.32 -5.51
C PHE A 536 12.87 6.43 -4.54
N LEU A 537 13.33 6.99 -3.42
CA LEU A 537 14.10 6.25 -2.42
C LEU A 537 13.20 5.33 -1.58
N GLU A 538 12.00 5.78 -1.22
CA GLU A 538 10.97 5.00 -0.54
C GLU A 538 10.44 3.88 -1.44
N ALA A 539 10.17 4.19 -2.72
CA ALA A 539 9.76 3.23 -3.74
C ALA A 539 10.81 2.13 -3.96
N ALA A 540 12.08 2.51 -4.13
CA ALA A 540 13.18 1.56 -4.27
C ALA A 540 13.48 0.78 -2.98
N PHE A 541 13.26 1.37 -1.80
CA PHE A 541 13.32 0.66 -0.53
C PHE A 541 12.22 -0.40 -0.44
N LEU A 542 10.95 -0.04 -0.68
CA LEU A 542 9.82 -0.97 -0.72
C LEU A 542 10.05 -2.09 -1.73
N PHE A 543 10.47 -1.76 -2.96
CA PHE A 543 10.74 -2.75 -3.99
C PHE A 543 11.80 -3.77 -3.54
N LYS A 544 12.99 -3.30 -3.11
CA LYS A 544 14.05 -4.18 -2.58
C LYS A 544 13.53 -5.05 -1.43
N LEU A 545 12.78 -4.45 -0.51
CA LEU A 545 12.23 -5.12 0.67
C LEU A 545 11.32 -6.30 0.28
N MET A 546 10.46 -6.11 -0.72
CA MET A 546 9.51 -7.13 -1.19
C MET A 546 10.19 -8.20 -2.06
N VAL A 547 11.17 -7.87 -2.90
CA VAL A 547 11.80 -8.85 -3.81
C VAL A 547 12.93 -9.67 -3.17
N THR A 548 13.42 -9.24 -2.00
CA THR A 548 14.45 -9.96 -1.21
C THR A 548 13.90 -10.64 0.05
N SER A 549 12.59 -10.56 0.27
CA SER A 549 11.90 -11.22 1.37
C SER A 549 11.95 -12.74 1.25
N THR A 550 11.89 -13.45 2.39
CA THR A 550 11.79 -14.92 2.41
C THR A 550 10.42 -15.44 1.98
N GLU A 551 9.37 -14.62 2.15
CA GLU A 551 7.98 -14.92 1.82
C GLU A 551 7.45 -13.83 0.89
N LEU A 552 6.96 -14.22 -0.28
CA LEU A 552 6.31 -13.29 -1.22
C LEU A 552 5.06 -12.68 -0.56
N GLU A 553 5.06 -11.38 -0.27
CA GLU A 553 3.88 -10.76 0.34
C GLU A 553 2.68 -10.79 -0.61
N ASP A 554 1.46 -10.93 -0.07
CA ASP A 554 0.26 -11.10 -0.88
C ASP A 554 0.02 -9.94 -1.85
N PHE A 555 0.28 -8.68 -1.43
CA PHE A 555 0.10 -7.48 -2.24
C PHE A 555 1.06 -6.35 -1.81
N LEU A 556 1.62 -5.60 -2.77
CA LEU A 556 2.49 -4.44 -2.51
C LEU A 556 1.73 -3.28 -1.86
N THR A 557 0.45 -3.15 -2.19
CA THR A 557 -0.44 -2.07 -1.73
C THR A 557 -0.57 -2.05 -0.22
N LEU A 558 -0.47 -3.20 0.46
CA LEU A 558 -0.60 -3.29 1.92
C LEU A 558 0.48 -2.47 2.64
N LYS A 559 1.75 -2.65 2.26
CA LYS A 559 2.90 -1.94 2.82
C LYS A 559 3.00 -0.51 2.31
N ALA A 560 2.75 -0.28 1.02
CA ALA A 560 2.72 1.07 0.46
C ALA A 560 1.66 1.94 1.15
N TYR A 561 0.49 1.37 1.46
CA TYR A 561 -0.60 2.06 2.14
C TYR A 561 -0.33 2.32 3.64
N ASP A 562 0.59 1.60 4.29
CA ASP A 562 1.04 1.99 5.64
C ASP A 562 1.89 3.26 5.59
N ILE A 563 2.75 3.40 4.56
CA ILE A 563 3.55 4.61 4.35
C ILE A 563 2.67 5.81 3.99
N LEU A 564 1.74 5.64 3.05
CA LEU A 564 0.81 6.69 2.63
C LEU A 564 0.03 7.28 3.82
N VAL A 565 -0.56 6.41 4.64
CA VAL A 565 -1.35 6.81 5.81
C VAL A 565 -0.46 7.42 6.91
N ALA A 566 0.79 6.96 7.06
CA ALA A 566 1.76 7.60 7.95
C ALA A 566 2.21 9.00 7.45
N GLN A 567 2.20 9.25 6.14
CA GLN A 567 2.44 10.59 5.56
C GLN A 567 1.24 11.52 5.79
N GLU A 568 0.00 11.02 5.62
CA GLU A 568 -1.24 11.78 5.86
C GLU A 568 -1.44 12.16 7.35
N PHE A 569 -1.05 11.29 8.29
CA PHE A 569 -1.25 11.49 9.73
C PHE A 569 0.01 11.90 10.53
N GLY A 570 1.18 11.86 9.92
CA GLY A 570 2.46 11.94 10.62
C GLY A 570 2.69 10.78 11.60
N PRO A 571 3.72 10.86 12.46
CA PRO A 571 4.18 9.75 13.31
C PRO A 571 3.24 9.39 14.48
N THR A 572 1.97 9.84 14.46
CA THR A 572 0.97 9.50 15.49
C THR A 572 0.07 8.32 15.11
N TRP A 573 0.22 7.79 13.90
CA TRP A 573 -0.51 6.62 13.43
C TRP A 573 -0.16 5.35 14.22
N GLY A 574 -1.18 4.71 14.82
CA GLY A 574 -1.05 3.38 15.43
C GLY A 574 -1.15 3.28 16.96
N ALA A 575 -1.31 4.38 17.71
CA ALA A 575 -1.48 4.32 19.17
C ALA A 575 -2.91 3.89 19.59
N PRO A 576 -3.11 2.77 20.32
CA PRO A 576 -4.44 2.38 20.81
C PRO A 576 -4.94 3.32 21.91
N GLN A 577 -6.24 3.66 21.89
CA GLN A 577 -6.87 4.38 22.98
C GLN A 577 -6.90 3.52 24.25
N ALA A 578 -6.31 4.04 25.34
CA ALA A 578 -6.37 3.37 26.63
C ALA A 578 -7.76 3.55 27.27
N ALA A 579 -8.52 2.47 27.40
CA ALA A 579 -9.75 2.44 28.18
C ALA A 579 -9.47 2.86 29.63
N GLN A 580 -10.37 3.65 30.24
CA GLN A 580 -10.18 4.13 31.61
C GLN A 580 -10.26 2.97 32.62
N PRO A 581 -9.30 2.84 33.55
CA PRO A 581 -9.31 1.75 34.51
C PRO A 581 -10.31 2.00 35.65
N GLY A 582 -11.37 1.18 35.69
CA GLY A 582 -12.23 1.06 36.86
C GLY A 582 -11.49 0.54 38.09
N GLY A 583 -11.92 0.96 39.29
CA GLY A 583 -11.24 0.64 40.55
C GLY A 583 -11.43 -0.81 41.03
N GLY A 584 -10.35 -1.43 41.50
CA GLY A 584 -10.33 -2.76 42.13
C GLY A 584 -9.12 -2.91 43.07
N PRO A 585 -9.19 -3.75 44.13
CA PRO A 585 -8.47 -3.46 45.36
C PRO A 585 -7.00 -3.90 45.43
N ARG A 586 -6.26 -3.23 46.32
CA ARG A 586 -4.83 -3.43 46.62
C ARG A 586 -4.57 -4.79 47.29
N SER A 587 -3.57 -5.55 46.83
CA SER A 587 -3.00 -6.69 47.57
C SER A 587 -1.49 -6.50 47.86
N ARG A 588 -1.08 -7.05 49.01
CA ARG A 588 0.09 -6.70 49.84
C ARG A 588 1.48 -6.92 49.22
N MET A 589 2.46 -6.23 49.79
CA MET A 589 3.90 -6.29 49.49
C MET A 589 4.53 -7.67 49.77
N ALA A 590 5.57 -8.02 48.99
CA ALA A 590 6.56 -9.04 49.36
C ALA A 590 8.00 -8.51 49.15
N ARG A 591 8.89 -8.91 50.06
CA ARG A 591 10.19 -8.30 50.44
C ARG A 591 11.23 -8.10 49.32
N ALA A 592 12.12 -7.13 49.56
CA ALA A 592 13.25 -6.77 48.71
C ALA A 592 14.35 -7.84 48.61
N ARG A 593 15.02 -7.90 47.45
CA ARG A 593 16.32 -8.59 47.26
C ARG A 593 17.46 -7.57 47.20
N ARG A 594 18.67 -7.98 47.61
CA ARG A 594 19.90 -7.16 47.61
C ARG A 594 20.23 -6.60 46.21
N PRO A 595 20.85 -5.41 46.10
CA PRO A 595 21.28 -4.87 44.81
C PRO A 595 22.43 -5.70 44.22
N PRO A 596 22.46 -5.94 42.89
CA PRO A 596 23.57 -6.61 42.22
C PRO A 596 24.84 -5.73 42.15
N ALA A 597 25.99 -6.37 41.95
CA ALA A 597 27.28 -5.69 41.78
C ALA A 597 27.31 -4.79 40.52
N LYS A 598 28.12 -3.73 40.58
CA LYS A 598 28.39 -2.82 39.44
C LYS A 598 29.41 -3.44 38.48
N PRO A 599 29.38 -3.12 37.17
CA PRO A 599 30.33 -3.65 36.20
C PRO A 599 31.75 -3.15 36.44
N ARG A 600 32.74 -3.89 35.94
CA ARG A 600 34.15 -3.44 35.84
C ARG A 600 34.36 -2.68 34.53
N VAL A 601 35.09 -1.57 34.57
CA VAL A 601 35.45 -0.78 33.38
C VAL A 601 36.94 -0.96 33.04
N ARG A 602 37.30 -0.87 31.76
CA ARG A 602 38.69 -0.87 31.28
C ARG A 602 39.11 0.57 30.93
N CYS A 603 40.30 0.97 31.37
CA CYS A 603 40.96 2.19 30.94
C CYS A 603 41.64 1.99 29.58
N PHE A 604 41.46 2.90 28.63
CA PHE A 604 42.05 2.76 27.29
C PHE A 604 43.50 3.24 27.20
N GLN A 605 43.98 4.04 28.17
CA GLN A 605 45.37 4.50 28.21
C GLN A 605 46.34 3.47 28.80
N CYS A 606 45.98 2.83 29.92
CA CYS A 606 46.85 1.90 30.64
C CYS A 606 46.35 0.45 30.65
N ALA A 607 45.26 0.15 29.94
CA ALA A 607 44.58 -1.15 29.86
C ALA A 607 44.04 -1.73 31.20
N GLN A 608 44.20 -1.06 32.34
CA GLN A 608 43.78 -1.57 33.65
C GLN A 608 42.26 -1.78 33.75
N GLN A 609 41.82 -2.89 34.36
CA GLN A 609 40.42 -3.07 34.79
C GLN A 609 40.19 -2.46 36.18
N LEU A 610 39.09 -1.72 36.32
CA LEU A 610 38.74 -0.92 37.50
C LEU A 610 37.40 -1.36 38.09
N GLY A 611 37.26 -1.16 39.40
CA GLY A 611 36.01 -1.37 40.13
C GLY A 611 35.38 -0.04 40.56
N SER A 612 34.08 -0.05 40.87
CA SER A 612 33.21 1.15 40.98
C SER A 612 33.51 2.22 42.05
N ARG A 613 34.71 2.25 42.61
CA ARG A 613 35.24 3.30 43.50
C ARG A 613 36.58 3.87 43.02
N THR A 614 37.22 3.28 42.00
CA THR A 614 38.51 3.73 41.46
C THR A 614 38.39 4.57 40.20
N ASP A 615 37.25 4.55 39.51
CA ASP A 615 37.13 5.06 38.14
C ASP A 615 37.50 6.55 37.98
N VAL A 616 37.02 7.43 38.89
CA VAL A 616 37.33 8.88 38.86
C VAL A 616 38.77 9.17 39.30
N MET A 617 39.26 8.54 40.38
CA MET A 617 40.66 8.74 40.80
C MET A 617 41.66 8.16 39.82
N HIS A 618 41.29 7.13 39.07
CA HIS A 618 42.10 6.59 37.98
C HIS A 618 42.03 7.47 36.73
N LEU A 619 40.88 8.08 36.42
CA LEU A 619 40.79 9.14 35.41
C LEU A 619 41.73 10.31 35.76
N GLN A 620 41.78 10.68 37.04
CA GLN A 620 42.70 11.68 37.59
C GLN A 620 44.17 11.20 37.70
N GLY A 621 44.42 9.89 37.66
CA GLY A 621 45.78 9.36 37.57
C GLY A 621 46.29 9.34 36.13
N CYS A 622 45.48 8.85 35.20
CA CYS A 622 45.90 8.50 33.85
C CYS A 622 45.58 9.54 32.78
N TYR A 623 44.57 10.39 32.97
CA TYR A 623 44.09 11.34 31.96
C TYR A 623 44.08 12.81 32.41
N LEU A 624 43.73 13.11 33.67
CA LEU A 624 43.46 14.48 34.16
C LEU A 624 44.40 14.76 35.34
N GLY A 625 45.35 15.69 35.25
CA GLY A 625 46.46 15.81 36.21
C GLY A 625 46.03 15.72 37.69
N GLY A 626 46.45 14.66 38.39
CA GLY A 626 45.91 14.27 39.69
C GLY A 626 46.04 15.30 40.81
N PRO A 627 45.29 15.15 41.90
CA PRO A 627 45.09 16.21 42.89
C PRO A 627 46.34 16.51 43.72
N SER A 628 47.17 17.44 43.25
CA SER A 628 48.10 18.17 44.10
C SER A 628 47.32 19.16 44.98
N ALA A 629 47.27 18.91 46.29
CA ALA A 629 46.70 19.86 47.24
C ALA A 629 47.59 21.10 47.39
N GLY A 630 47.01 22.30 47.37
CA GLY A 630 47.72 23.54 47.73
C GLY A 630 47.39 24.75 46.87
N ALA A 631 46.68 25.71 47.46
CA ALA A 631 46.26 27.01 46.92
C ALA A 631 47.27 27.79 46.05
N ALA A 632 46.73 28.46 45.02
CA ALA A 632 46.90 29.91 44.84
C ALA A 632 45.73 30.51 44.04
N ALA A 633 45.09 31.54 44.57
CA ALA A 633 44.14 32.35 43.80
C ALA A 633 44.94 33.31 42.89
N GLY A 634 44.83 33.12 41.57
CA GLY A 634 45.45 33.99 40.57
C GLY A 634 44.43 34.40 39.53
N THR A 635 44.03 35.67 39.52
CA THR A 635 43.11 36.24 38.53
C THR A 635 43.81 36.38 37.18
N GLY A 636 43.66 35.38 36.32
CA GLY A 636 44.10 35.42 34.93
C GLY A 636 43.11 34.66 34.06
N ALA A 637 42.61 35.29 33.00
CA ALA A 637 41.72 34.65 32.04
C ALA A 637 42.51 33.65 31.18
N ALA A 638 42.57 32.39 31.63
CA ALA A 638 43.07 31.29 30.80
C ALA A 638 42.19 31.15 29.54
N ALA A 639 42.82 31.04 28.37
CA ALA A 639 42.10 30.96 27.10
C ALA A 639 41.15 29.76 27.06
N ALA A 640 39.98 29.93 26.45
CA ALA A 640 38.91 28.92 26.42
C ALA A 640 39.17 27.70 25.50
N GLY A 641 40.43 27.30 25.33
CA GLY A 641 40.88 26.19 24.48
C GLY A 641 41.14 24.88 25.21
N ASP A 642 41.74 24.93 26.41
CA ASP A 642 42.53 23.81 26.95
C ASP A 642 41.80 22.94 28.00
N GLY A 643 40.51 23.20 28.24
CA GLY A 643 39.67 22.40 29.13
C GLY A 643 38.98 21.24 28.40
N VAL A 644 38.84 20.11 29.07
CA VAL A 644 38.20 18.88 28.56
C VAL A 644 36.97 18.53 29.41
N LEU A 645 35.83 18.36 28.74
CA LEU A 645 34.59 17.89 29.34
C LEU A 645 34.65 16.38 29.56
N VAL A 646 34.34 15.96 30.79
CA VAL A 646 34.15 14.56 31.15
C VAL A 646 32.67 14.23 31.06
N LEU A 647 32.28 13.35 30.13
CA LEU A 647 30.89 12.94 29.91
C LEU A 647 30.72 11.45 30.28
N GLU A 648 29.81 11.12 31.19
CA GLU A 648 29.40 9.74 31.47
C GLU A 648 28.16 9.39 30.65
N VAL A 649 28.23 8.32 29.86
CA VAL A 649 27.15 7.82 29.02
C VAL A 649 26.55 6.57 29.66
N THR A 650 25.23 6.55 29.84
CA THR A 650 24.48 5.41 30.40
C THR A 650 23.20 5.11 29.60
N PRO A 651 22.72 3.85 29.59
CA PRO A 651 21.42 3.51 28.99
C PRO A 651 20.25 4.24 29.67
N PHE A 652 19.34 4.84 28.91
CA PHE A 652 18.16 5.54 29.47
C PHE A 652 17.10 4.56 29.97
N ASN A 653 16.79 4.49 31.28
CA ASN A 653 15.73 3.62 31.84
C ASN A 653 14.60 4.38 32.61
N PRO A 654 13.33 4.31 32.16
CA PRO A 654 12.20 4.99 32.77
C PRO A 654 11.39 4.17 33.81
N SER A 655 11.78 2.94 34.20
CA SER A 655 11.04 2.14 35.21
C SER A 655 11.92 1.33 36.18
N PRO A 656 11.82 1.54 37.51
CA PRO A 656 12.51 0.72 38.51
C PRO A 656 11.92 -0.70 38.73
N ALA A 657 10.76 -1.01 38.16
CA ALA A 657 9.95 -2.16 38.57
C ALA A 657 10.33 -3.51 37.89
N SER A 658 11.20 -3.50 36.88
CA SER A 658 11.55 -4.68 36.08
C SER A 658 12.81 -5.45 36.54
N GLY A 659 13.47 -5.02 37.63
CA GLY A 659 14.62 -5.72 38.22
C GLY A 659 15.92 -5.69 37.40
N GLY A 660 15.91 -5.19 36.17
CA GLY A 660 17.11 -4.99 35.35
C GLY A 660 18.00 -3.89 35.93
N ASN A 661 19.28 -4.18 36.12
CA ASN A 661 20.26 -3.22 36.64
C ASN A 661 20.53 -2.13 35.58
N PRO A 662 20.24 -0.84 35.83
CA PRO A 662 20.37 0.22 34.82
C PRO A 662 21.83 0.59 34.48
N ARG A 663 22.82 -0.13 35.02
CA ARG A 663 24.26 0.11 34.81
C ARG A 663 24.97 -1.10 34.20
N THR A 664 24.37 -1.79 33.22
CA THR A 664 25.03 -2.89 32.48
C THR A 664 26.08 -2.39 31.49
N PHE A 665 26.02 -1.12 31.08
CA PHE A 665 27.07 -0.46 30.29
C PHE A 665 27.32 0.95 30.82
N VAL A 666 28.58 1.34 30.88
CA VAL A 666 29.05 2.69 31.24
C VAL A 666 30.24 3.05 30.36
N MET A 667 30.22 4.26 29.81
CA MET A 667 31.31 4.81 29.00
C MET A 667 31.61 6.24 29.43
N THR A 668 32.88 6.54 29.67
CA THR A 668 33.36 7.89 30.00
C THR A 668 34.10 8.46 28.80
N LEU A 669 33.61 9.58 28.28
CA LEU A 669 34.20 10.32 27.17
C LEU A 669 34.94 11.57 27.69
N LEU A 670 36.03 11.90 27.02
CA LEU A 670 36.79 13.14 27.17
C LEU A 670 36.60 13.97 25.89
N ALA A 671 36.00 15.15 25.98
CA ALA A 671 35.74 16.01 24.84
C ALA A 671 36.43 17.38 24.98
N THR A 672 37.22 17.78 24.00
CA THR A 672 38.03 19.01 24.06
C THR A 672 37.17 20.29 23.91
N GLY A 673 37.73 21.45 24.26
CA GLY A 673 37.06 22.74 24.09
C GLY A 673 36.66 23.09 22.66
N ALA A 674 37.20 22.38 21.66
CA ALA A 674 36.85 22.51 20.25
C ALA A 674 35.75 21.53 19.77
N ALA A 675 35.35 20.56 20.60
CA ALA A 675 34.37 19.54 20.22
C ALA A 675 32.95 20.08 20.07
N THR A 676 32.22 19.57 19.07
CA THR A 676 30.81 19.91 18.78
C THR A 676 29.86 18.73 19.06
N PHE A 677 28.54 18.98 19.06
CA PHE A 677 27.56 17.89 19.14
C PHE A 677 27.66 16.91 17.96
N ARG A 678 28.08 17.36 16.78
CA ARG A 678 28.35 16.47 15.63
C ARG A 678 29.55 15.55 15.88
N ASP A 679 30.63 16.07 16.49
CA ASP A 679 31.79 15.24 16.89
C ASP A 679 31.39 14.21 17.96
N LEU A 680 30.56 14.61 18.94
CA LEU A 680 30.02 13.72 19.98
C LEU A 680 29.10 12.63 19.40
N HIS A 681 28.19 12.99 18.49
CA HIS A 681 27.34 12.05 17.77
C HIS A 681 28.18 11.00 17.04
N ALA A 682 29.24 11.40 16.33
CA ALA A 682 30.07 10.48 15.56
C ALA A 682 30.72 9.39 16.44
N VAL A 683 31.19 9.76 17.65
CA VAL A 683 31.76 8.81 18.62
C VAL A 683 30.68 7.93 19.25
N LEU A 684 29.52 8.47 19.66
CA LEU A 684 28.41 7.66 20.16
C LEU A 684 27.92 6.66 19.12
N ARG A 685 27.77 7.09 17.87
CA ARG A 685 27.33 6.23 16.75
C ARG A 685 28.31 5.08 16.49
N ARG A 686 29.62 5.36 16.46
CA ARG A 686 30.65 4.31 16.26
C ARG A 686 30.80 3.40 17.48
N THR A 687 30.84 3.95 18.69
CA THR A 687 31.28 3.22 19.90
C THR A 687 30.13 2.62 20.71
N TRP A 688 28.97 3.28 20.72
CA TRP A 688 27.75 2.83 21.41
C TRP A 688 26.78 2.14 20.44
N MET A 689 26.53 2.66 19.23
CA MET A 689 25.59 2.02 18.28
C MET A 689 26.25 1.00 17.33
N ASN A 690 27.56 1.06 17.13
CA ASN A 690 28.30 0.30 16.09
C ASN A 690 27.70 0.45 14.68
N CYS A 691 27.20 1.65 14.34
CA CYS A 691 26.45 1.90 13.11
C CYS A 691 27.29 2.68 12.06
N PRO A 692 27.41 2.19 10.82
CA PRO A 692 28.11 2.89 9.74
C PRO A 692 27.28 4.00 9.05
N CYS A 693 25.95 3.97 9.20
CA CYS A 693 24.99 4.86 8.53
C CYS A 693 24.84 6.23 9.22
N ASN A 694 24.59 7.32 8.48
CA ASN A 694 24.40 8.66 9.05
C ASN A 694 22.90 9.02 9.14
N HIS A 695 22.14 8.34 10.01
CA HIS A 695 20.70 8.58 10.19
C HIS A 695 20.42 9.87 10.98
N ALA A 696 19.15 10.27 11.06
CA ALA A 696 18.71 11.40 11.85
C ALA A 696 18.94 11.18 13.36
N TRP A 697 19.26 12.26 14.08
CA TRP A 697 19.57 12.25 15.51
C TRP A 697 19.21 13.59 16.17
N CYS A 698 19.00 13.58 17.48
CA CYS A 698 18.91 14.81 18.27
C CYS A 698 19.50 14.65 19.68
N PHE A 699 19.92 15.77 20.26
CA PHE A 699 20.17 15.88 21.70
C PHE A 699 19.05 16.71 22.34
N ASN A 700 18.49 16.19 23.42
CA ASN A 700 17.33 16.71 24.12
C ASN A 700 17.71 17.05 25.57
N ARG A 701 17.73 18.36 25.88
CA ARG A 701 18.12 18.89 27.19
C ARG A 701 16.95 18.82 28.17
N GLN A 702 16.94 17.87 29.10
CA GLN A 702 15.84 17.75 30.07
C GLN A 702 15.90 18.89 31.10
N ALA A 703 14.77 19.55 31.32
CA ALA A 703 14.57 20.40 32.49
C ALA A 703 14.55 19.54 33.77
N GLN A 704 14.93 20.13 34.90
CA GLN A 704 15.31 19.46 36.15
C GLN A 704 14.33 18.38 36.68
N GLN A 705 14.87 17.44 37.46
CA GLN A 705 14.06 16.57 38.32
C GLN A 705 13.26 17.39 39.34
N GLU A 706 11.95 17.43 39.20
CA GLU A 706 11.06 17.76 40.32
C GLU A 706 10.75 16.49 41.13
N GLN A 707 10.93 16.56 42.44
CA GLN A 707 10.48 15.56 43.42
C GLN A 707 10.88 14.10 43.10
N GLY A 708 12.06 13.88 42.52
CA GLY A 708 12.61 12.54 42.26
C GLY A 708 11.89 11.74 41.17
N ARG A 709 11.08 12.38 40.31
CA ARG A 709 10.50 11.74 39.11
C ARG A 709 10.89 12.51 37.85
N TRP A 710 11.40 11.78 36.86
CA TRP A 710 11.75 12.32 35.55
C TRP A 710 10.50 12.80 34.80
N ASN A 711 10.43 14.10 34.49
CA ASN A 711 9.31 14.69 33.77
C ASN A 711 9.35 14.27 32.29
N ARG A 712 8.42 13.41 31.88
CA ARG A 712 8.36 12.84 30.52
C ARG A 712 7.71 13.74 29.46
N ARG A 713 7.32 14.99 29.79
CA ARG A 713 6.58 15.90 28.91
C ARG A 713 7.22 17.28 28.71
N ALA A 714 8.44 17.51 29.18
CA ALA A 714 9.17 18.72 28.84
C ALA A 714 9.55 18.72 27.35
N ALA A 715 8.94 19.59 26.55
CA ALA A 715 9.28 19.75 25.14
C ALA A 715 10.68 20.37 25.01
N THR A 716 11.64 19.60 24.49
CA THR A 716 13.04 20.01 24.34
C THR A 716 13.31 20.47 22.93
N ARG A 717 13.87 21.68 22.76
CA ARG A 717 14.33 22.17 21.46
C ARG A 717 15.50 21.30 20.96
N PRO A 718 15.56 20.94 19.67
CA PRO A 718 16.75 20.32 19.09
C PRO A 718 17.96 21.24 19.26
N VAL A 719 19.11 20.66 19.60
CA VAL A 719 20.39 21.38 19.68
C VAL A 719 21.08 21.37 18.32
N ASP A 720 21.63 22.50 17.90
CA ASP A 720 22.41 22.59 16.66
C ASP A 720 23.69 21.74 16.74
N GLY A 721 23.90 20.91 15.72
CA GLY A 721 25.07 20.04 15.60
C GLY A 721 26.41 20.78 15.49
N SER A 722 26.41 22.04 15.04
CA SER A 722 27.60 22.90 14.95
C SER A 722 28.04 23.47 16.31
N GLN A 723 27.15 23.47 17.31
CA GLN A 723 27.43 24.14 18.59
C GLN A 723 28.52 23.40 19.38
N ARG A 724 29.47 24.16 19.94
CA ARG A 724 30.55 23.61 20.78
C ARG A 724 30.00 23.11 22.11
N LEU A 725 30.44 21.93 22.54
CA LEU A 725 29.98 21.27 23.76
C LEU A 725 30.23 22.15 25.00
N VAL A 726 31.41 22.76 25.12
CA VAL A 726 31.77 23.67 26.24
C VAL A 726 30.95 24.95 26.31
N GLN A 727 30.27 25.35 25.23
CA GLN A 727 29.37 26.50 25.22
C GLN A 727 27.94 26.13 25.60
N ALA A 728 27.55 24.86 25.39
CA ALA A 728 26.19 24.37 25.53
C ALA A 728 25.93 23.58 26.82
N LEU A 729 26.95 22.91 27.35
CA LEU A 729 26.85 21.97 28.46
C LEU A 729 27.39 22.57 29.77
N ARG A 730 26.68 22.35 30.88
CA ARG A 730 27.13 22.67 32.25
C ARG A 730 27.55 21.41 33.01
N VAL A 731 28.53 21.51 33.90
CA VAL A 731 28.85 20.42 34.84
C VAL A 731 27.64 20.11 35.73
N GLY A 732 27.33 18.84 35.92
CA GLY A 732 26.14 18.34 36.61
C GLY A 732 24.88 18.23 35.72
N GLU A 733 24.96 18.64 34.45
CA GLU A 733 23.82 18.58 33.52
C GLU A 733 23.62 17.17 32.95
N VAL A 734 22.36 16.74 32.85
CA VAL A 734 21.96 15.48 32.23
C VAL A 734 21.12 15.76 30.98
N PHE A 735 21.52 15.21 29.84
CA PHE A 735 20.81 15.35 28.58
C PHE A 735 20.63 14.00 27.88
N GLN A 736 19.60 13.91 27.04
CA GLN A 736 19.22 12.68 26.35
C GLN A 736 19.71 12.72 24.90
N TYR A 737 20.37 11.66 24.46
CA TYR A 737 20.68 11.40 23.07
C TYR A 737 19.64 10.46 22.48
N VAL A 738 19.09 10.83 21.32
CA VAL A 738 18.14 10.03 20.54
C VAL A 738 18.73 9.82 19.15
N TYR A 739 18.77 8.57 18.70
CA TYR A 739 19.24 8.17 17.37
C TYR A 739 18.13 7.41 16.65
N ASP A 740 17.84 7.80 15.41
CA ASP A 740 16.69 7.35 14.63
C ASP A 740 15.34 7.75 15.26
N PHE A 741 14.44 8.37 14.48
CA PHE A 741 13.21 8.95 15.03
C PHE A 741 12.08 7.91 15.25
N GLY A 742 12.38 6.63 15.06
CA GLY A 742 11.59 5.49 15.57
C GLY A 742 11.88 5.17 17.04
N ASP A 743 11.55 6.10 17.94
CA ASP A 743 11.37 6.01 19.41
C ASP A 743 12.34 5.25 20.35
N GLU A 744 13.20 4.32 19.92
CA GLU A 744 13.66 3.23 20.80
C GLU A 744 15.15 3.23 21.16
N SER A 745 16.01 3.99 20.46
CA SER A 745 17.45 4.09 20.80
C SER A 745 17.78 5.37 21.59
N ARG A 746 17.81 5.25 22.93
CA ARG A 746 18.00 6.38 23.86
C ARG A 746 19.12 6.16 24.89
N ALA A 747 20.00 7.14 25.03
CA ALA A 747 21.04 7.19 26.06
C ALA A 747 20.94 8.49 26.90
N LEU A 748 21.38 8.42 28.16
CA LEU A 748 21.61 9.58 29.01
C LEU A 748 23.10 9.92 29.02
N LEU A 749 23.40 11.20 28.92
CA LEU A 749 24.73 11.76 29.07
C LEU A 749 24.73 12.71 30.26
N GLU A 750 25.61 12.48 31.22
CA GLU A 750 25.82 13.34 32.38
C GLU A 750 27.21 13.99 32.30
N VAL A 751 27.25 15.31 32.41
CA VAL A 751 28.50 16.08 32.43
C VAL A 751 29.11 16.00 33.83
N LYS A 752 30.17 15.22 34.01
CA LYS A 752 30.77 14.98 35.34
C LYS A 752 31.70 16.09 35.78
N ALA A 753 32.51 16.63 34.86
CA ALA A 753 33.51 17.66 35.17
C ALA A 753 33.96 18.41 33.89
N LEU A 754 34.70 19.50 34.10
CA LEU A 754 35.49 20.20 33.09
C LEU A 754 36.89 20.36 33.70
N GLU A 755 37.85 19.57 33.22
CA GLU A 755 39.20 19.43 33.81
C GLU A 755 40.28 19.54 32.72
N GLN A 756 41.53 19.84 33.08
CA GLN A 756 42.65 19.83 32.13
C GLN A 756 43.25 18.42 32.03
N LEU A 757 43.70 18.04 30.83
CA LEU A 757 44.44 16.80 30.64
C LEU A 757 45.83 16.87 31.30
N SER A 758 46.29 15.75 31.86
CA SER A 758 47.72 15.58 32.17
C SER A 758 48.52 15.48 30.88
N THR A 759 49.85 15.66 30.92
CA THR A 759 50.72 15.46 29.74
C THR A 759 50.56 14.05 29.14
N ALA A 760 50.38 13.03 29.98
CA ALA A 760 50.10 11.67 29.54
C ALA A 760 48.68 11.53 28.95
N GLY A 761 47.69 12.22 29.51
CA GLY A 761 46.33 12.28 28.97
C GLY A 761 46.22 13.02 27.64
N ALA A 762 47.01 14.08 27.45
CA ALA A 762 47.12 14.79 26.18
C ALA A 762 47.71 13.88 25.08
N ALA A 763 48.78 13.14 25.40
CA ALA A 763 49.33 12.12 24.52
C ALA A 763 48.35 10.95 24.25
N ALA A 764 47.50 10.61 25.22
CA ALA A 764 46.47 9.55 25.10
C ALA A 764 45.30 9.93 24.18
N VAL A 765 44.88 11.19 24.24
CA VAL A 765 43.77 11.74 23.45
C VAL A 765 44.26 12.11 22.03
N GLY A 766 45.49 12.59 21.89
CA GLY A 766 46.04 13.07 20.63
C GLY A 766 45.16 14.17 20.01
N ASP A 767 45.02 14.15 18.69
CA ASP A 767 44.19 15.11 17.94
C ASP A 767 42.67 14.81 18.02
N ALA A 768 42.25 13.81 18.80
CA ALA A 768 40.84 13.41 18.87
C ALA A 768 40.01 14.44 19.67
N LYS A 769 39.07 15.11 18.99
CA LYS A 769 38.13 16.04 19.65
C LYS A 769 37.27 15.38 20.73
N VAL A 770 36.92 14.10 20.57
CA VAL A 770 36.17 13.30 21.54
C VAL A 770 36.81 11.92 21.64
N HIS A 771 37.26 11.54 22.83
CA HIS A 771 38.03 10.34 23.12
C HIS A 771 37.31 9.44 24.14
N VAL A 772 37.44 8.12 24.01
CA VAL A 772 36.83 7.13 24.92
C VAL A 772 37.86 6.75 25.99
N ALA A 773 37.74 7.31 27.19
CA ALA A 773 38.74 7.10 28.25
C ALA A 773 38.52 5.81 29.05
N LEU A 774 37.28 5.59 29.50
CA LEU A 774 36.88 4.40 30.26
C LEU A 774 35.65 3.77 29.60
N ARG A 775 35.62 2.44 29.52
CA ARG A 775 34.42 1.70 29.08
C ARG A 775 34.45 0.29 29.65
N ASN A 776 33.32 -0.27 30.08
CA ASN A 776 33.27 -1.70 30.29
C ASN A 776 33.30 -2.47 28.96
N GLU A 777 33.43 -3.80 29.04
CA GLU A 777 33.14 -4.66 27.91
C GLU A 777 31.72 -4.39 27.42
N HIS A 778 31.50 -4.51 26.10
CA HIS A 778 30.14 -4.43 25.57
C HIS A 778 29.27 -5.45 26.32
N PRO A 779 28.03 -5.09 26.73
CA PRO A 779 27.15 -6.08 27.33
C PRO A 779 27.03 -7.23 26.34
N GLY A 780 27.30 -8.46 26.81
CA GLY A 780 27.12 -9.66 26.01
C GLY A 780 25.69 -9.67 25.45
N THR A 781 25.51 -10.22 24.25
CA THR A 781 24.19 -10.24 23.60
C THR A 781 23.18 -10.80 24.60
N VAL A 782 22.22 -9.99 25.05
CA VAL A 782 21.16 -10.48 25.93
C VAL A 782 20.14 -11.19 25.04
N ALA A 783 20.54 -12.37 24.57
CA ALA A 783 19.68 -13.31 23.89
C ALA A 783 18.66 -13.83 24.90
N LEU A 784 17.57 -13.07 25.04
CA LEU A 784 16.38 -13.47 25.80
C LEU A 784 15.67 -14.68 25.16
N CYS A 785 16.09 -15.07 23.96
CA CYS A 785 15.71 -16.28 23.26
C CYS A 785 16.86 -16.72 22.33
N SER A 786 17.10 -18.02 22.19
CA SER A 786 18.06 -18.62 21.26
C SER A 786 17.44 -19.07 19.94
N VAL A 787 16.17 -18.74 19.70
CA VAL A 787 15.46 -19.06 18.45
C VAL A 787 15.65 -17.92 17.46
N SER A 788 16.07 -18.25 16.24
CA SER A 788 16.22 -17.28 15.14
C SER A 788 14.86 -16.66 14.79
N ALA A 789 14.79 -15.33 14.72
CA ALA A 789 13.57 -14.62 14.37
C ALA A 789 13.38 -14.60 12.84
N GLN A 790 12.24 -15.10 12.37
CA GLN A 790 11.80 -14.94 10.99
C GLN A 790 11.20 -13.54 10.77
N TRP A 791 11.36 -13.03 9.57
CA TRP A 791 10.99 -11.68 9.18
C TRP A 791 9.49 -11.63 8.84
N GLY A 792 8.71 -10.79 9.54
CA GLY A 792 7.25 -10.69 9.33
C GLY A 792 6.44 -10.30 10.58
N ALA A 793 6.97 -10.55 11.78
CA ALA A 793 6.44 -9.98 13.02
C ALA A 793 7.13 -8.65 13.35
N THR A 794 6.37 -7.68 13.88
CA THR A 794 6.92 -6.51 14.60
C THR A 794 7.94 -6.99 15.64
N VAL A 795 9.03 -6.24 15.83
CA VAL A 795 10.29 -6.63 16.52
C VAL A 795 10.07 -7.22 17.94
N PHE A 796 9.64 -8.48 18.00
CA PHE A 796 9.31 -9.21 19.22
C PHE A 796 9.58 -10.70 19.02
N CYS A 797 10.12 -11.35 20.06
CA CYS A 797 10.28 -12.80 20.10
C CYS A 797 8.91 -13.50 19.98
N SER A 798 8.89 -14.68 19.34
CA SER A 798 7.68 -15.41 18.98
C SER A 798 6.69 -15.65 20.14
N ARG A 799 5.39 -15.74 19.81
CA ARG A 799 4.27 -15.93 20.75
C ARG A 799 4.44 -17.10 21.74
N ARG A 800 5.32 -18.07 21.46
CA ARG A 800 5.55 -19.27 22.28
C ARG A 800 6.14 -18.94 23.66
N CYS A 801 6.94 -17.88 23.79
CA CYS A 801 7.53 -17.46 25.08
C CYS A 801 6.53 -16.81 26.04
N GLY A 802 5.36 -16.37 25.55
CA GLY A 802 4.32 -15.75 26.39
C GLY A 802 3.57 -16.74 27.30
N TYR A 803 3.60 -18.04 26.99
CA TYR A 803 2.74 -19.03 27.65
C TYR A 803 3.32 -19.64 28.94
N GLN A 804 4.64 -19.64 29.12
CA GLN A 804 5.30 -20.27 30.28
C GLN A 804 5.59 -19.29 31.45
N GLY A 805 5.37 -17.99 31.27
CA GLY A 805 5.57 -16.97 32.31
C GLY A 805 4.27 -16.29 32.75
N ARG A 806 3.67 -16.71 33.87
CA ARG A 806 2.44 -16.11 34.41
C ARG A 806 2.63 -14.61 34.75
N ARG A 807 2.26 -13.68 33.85
CA ARG A 807 1.92 -12.27 34.12
C ARG A 807 1.26 -11.56 32.91
N ALA A 808 0.33 -10.65 33.24
CA ALA A 808 -0.64 -9.92 32.40
C ALA A 808 -0.23 -9.46 30.96
N PRO A 809 -1.21 -9.25 30.04
CA PRO A 809 -0.97 -9.10 28.59
C PRO A 809 -0.34 -7.77 28.13
N HIS A 810 0.14 -6.93 29.06
CA HIS A 810 0.88 -5.68 28.75
C HIS A 810 2.40 -5.85 28.92
N SER A 811 2.88 -7.10 28.93
CA SER A 811 4.26 -7.47 29.29
C SER A 811 5.09 -8.01 28.12
N LEU A 812 4.75 -7.64 26.88
CA LEU A 812 5.61 -7.93 25.72
C LEU A 812 6.97 -7.22 25.90
N MET A 813 8.03 -7.94 25.55
CA MET A 813 9.41 -7.55 25.80
C MET A 813 9.75 -6.20 25.15
N LYS A 814 9.99 -5.18 25.96
CA LYS A 814 10.61 -3.92 25.48
C LYS A 814 12.09 -4.19 25.20
N LEU A 815 12.60 -3.76 24.06
CA LEU A 815 14.00 -3.97 23.69
C LEU A 815 14.90 -3.00 24.48
N TRP A 816 15.44 -3.51 25.59
CA TRP A 816 16.28 -2.75 26.52
C TRP A 816 17.74 -2.77 26.07
N ASN A 817 18.16 -1.75 25.31
CA ASN A 817 19.54 -1.31 25.02
C ASN A 817 20.65 -2.41 24.99
N SER A 818 21.23 -2.66 23.81
CA SER A 818 21.93 -3.91 23.38
C SER A 818 22.69 -3.67 22.06
N PRO A 819 23.98 -3.25 22.02
CA PRO A 819 24.62 -2.77 20.79
C PRO A 819 25.17 -3.91 19.91
N ARG A 820 24.27 -4.80 19.47
CA ARG A 820 24.59 -5.99 18.65
C ARG A 820 23.55 -6.34 17.58
N MET A 821 22.75 -5.38 17.12
CA MET A 821 22.25 -5.44 15.74
C MET A 821 23.39 -4.95 14.84
N GLY A 822 24.32 -5.86 14.53
CA GLY A 822 25.54 -5.61 13.72
C GLY A 822 25.27 -5.29 12.24
N CYS A 823 24.04 -4.94 11.91
CA CYS A 823 23.62 -4.34 10.67
C CYS A 823 22.67 -3.20 11.02
N CYS A 824 23.08 -1.98 10.70
CA CYS A 824 22.13 -0.99 10.23
C CYS A 824 21.33 -1.64 9.08
N GLY A 825 20.01 -1.42 8.99
CA GLY A 825 19.20 -1.92 7.87
C GLY A 825 19.58 -1.31 6.50
N TYR A 826 20.60 -0.46 6.47
CA TYR A 826 21.21 0.14 5.30
C TYR A 826 22.69 -0.26 5.25
N ASN A 827 23.15 -0.74 4.11
CA ASN A 827 24.57 -0.70 3.75
C ASN A 827 24.78 0.53 2.86
N GLY A 828 25.56 1.50 3.36
CA GLY A 828 26.11 2.59 2.55
C GLY A 828 27.45 2.18 1.93
N PRO A 829 27.92 2.88 0.88
CA PRO A 829 29.01 2.39 0.04
C PRO A 829 30.37 2.56 0.70
N ASP A 830 30.99 1.43 1.05
CA ASP A 830 32.34 1.08 0.61
C ASP A 830 32.55 -0.42 0.83
N GLY A 831 32.72 -1.16 -0.27
CA GLY A 831 32.69 -2.62 -0.30
C GLY A 831 33.94 -3.30 0.25
N MET A 832 34.22 -3.16 1.54
CA MET A 832 35.17 -4.05 2.24
C MET A 832 34.43 -5.22 2.89
N ALA A 833 34.67 -6.42 2.35
CA ALA A 833 34.14 -7.66 2.89
C ALA A 833 34.57 -7.88 4.36
N PRO A 834 33.68 -8.34 5.26
CA PRO A 834 34.00 -8.61 6.66
C PRO A 834 34.75 -9.95 6.85
N ALA A 835 35.81 -10.17 6.08
CA ALA A 835 36.69 -11.35 6.17
C ALA A 835 37.92 -11.13 7.09
N SER A 836 38.04 -9.96 7.73
CA SER A 836 39.28 -9.50 8.39
C SER A 836 39.17 -9.23 9.90
N PHE A 837 38.03 -9.53 10.54
CA PHE A 837 37.76 -9.08 11.93
C PHE A 837 38.03 -10.08 13.06
N PHE A 838 38.58 -11.27 12.79
CA PHE A 838 39.02 -12.20 13.84
C PHE A 838 40.41 -12.80 13.53
N PRO A 839 41.36 -12.76 14.48
CA PRO A 839 42.56 -13.58 14.39
C PRO A 839 42.20 -15.06 14.58
N ARG A 840 42.78 -15.95 13.78
CA ARG A 840 42.74 -17.41 14.06
C ARG A 840 43.47 -17.68 15.38
N PRO A 841 42.99 -18.67 16.15
CA PRO A 841 43.91 -19.75 16.53
C PRO A 841 43.41 -21.15 16.11
N ALA A 842 44.39 -21.98 15.74
CA ALA A 842 44.47 -23.44 15.77
C ALA A 842 43.19 -24.32 15.88
N GLU A 843 43.04 -25.18 14.88
CA GLU A 843 42.99 -26.65 15.02
C GLU A 843 42.13 -27.25 16.15
N ASP A 844 41.09 -28.00 15.79
CA ASP A 844 41.19 -29.46 15.92
C ASP A 844 40.29 -30.22 14.92
N ARG A 845 40.56 -31.52 14.75
CA ARG A 845 40.13 -32.32 13.59
C ARG A 845 38.73 -32.94 13.69
N VAL A 846 38.14 -33.17 12.51
CA VAL A 846 37.06 -34.12 12.29
C VAL A 846 37.62 -35.55 12.34
N GLU A 847 36.93 -36.46 13.02
CA GLU A 847 36.92 -37.88 12.65
C GLU A 847 35.50 -38.32 12.29
N VAL A 848 35.43 -39.15 11.26
CA VAL A 848 34.19 -39.68 10.66
C VAL A 848 33.99 -41.11 11.18
N GLY A 849 32.79 -41.42 11.67
CA GLY A 849 32.40 -42.76 12.07
C GLY A 849 31.08 -43.15 11.40
N SER A 850 31.17 -43.84 10.28
CA SER A 850 30.05 -44.59 9.69
C SER A 850 29.90 -45.94 10.40
N ASP A 851 28.67 -46.37 10.68
CA ASP A 851 28.29 -47.75 10.31
C ASP A 851 26.77 -47.98 10.20
N SER A 852 26.45 -49.16 9.69
CA SER A 852 25.20 -49.74 9.19
C SER A 852 24.25 -50.34 10.25
N GLY A 853 23.03 -50.72 9.82
CA GLY A 853 22.34 -51.90 10.41
C GLY A 853 20.79 -51.87 10.55
N SER A 854 20.11 -52.47 9.57
CA SER A 854 18.94 -53.39 9.68
C SER A 854 17.83 -53.26 10.75
N GLU A 855 16.59 -53.17 10.24
CA GLU A 855 15.41 -54.05 10.46
C GLU A 855 14.80 -54.33 11.87
N ASP A 856 13.48 -54.15 11.92
CA ASP A 856 12.39 -54.84 12.64
C ASP A 856 12.59 -55.39 14.08
N ASP A 857 11.67 -55.00 14.99
CA ASP A 857 10.68 -55.94 15.52
C ASP A 857 9.45 -55.23 16.16
N SER A 858 8.37 -55.97 16.38
CA SER A 858 7.02 -55.46 16.62
C SER A 858 6.56 -55.37 18.09
N ASP A 859 5.36 -54.79 18.27
CA ASP A 859 4.39 -54.99 19.35
C ASP A 859 4.82 -54.82 20.82
N ASP A 860 4.20 -53.85 21.50
CA ASP A 860 3.15 -54.25 22.45
C ASP A 860 2.13 -53.13 22.69
N ALA A 861 0.88 -53.52 22.93
CA ALA A 861 -0.22 -52.59 23.21
C ALA A 861 -1.14 -53.15 24.31
N SER A 862 -1.86 -52.21 24.96
CA SER A 862 -3.05 -52.40 25.82
C SER A 862 -2.86 -52.31 27.35
N GLU A 863 -4.03 -52.19 28.00
CA GLU A 863 -4.35 -52.07 29.43
C GLU A 863 -4.17 -50.68 30.12
N PHE A 864 -5.18 -50.10 30.78
CA PHE A 864 -6.64 -50.30 30.69
C PHE A 864 -7.40 -49.08 31.28
N GLU A 865 -8.70 -48.96 30.99
CA GLU A 865 -9.66 -48.04 31.64
C GLU A 865 -9.91 -48.40 33.13
N GLY A 866 -10.56 -47.61 34.01
CA GLY A 866 -11.17 -46.27 33.92
C GLY A 866 -12.18 -46.01 35.07
N TRP A 867 -13.17 -45.15 34.81
CA TRP A 867 -14.50 -45.06 35.45
C TRP A 867 -14.73 -44.42 36.86
N MET A 868 -15.64 -43.42 36.87
CA MET A 868 -16.78 -43.14 37.79
C MET A 868 -16.92 -41.77 38.54
N TYR A 869 -17.68 -40.85 37.91
CA TYR A 869 -18.94 -40.20 38.38
C TYR A 869 -19.04 -39.28 39.65
N ASP A 870 -19.33 -37.98 39.37
CA ASP A 870 -20.60 -37.23 39.66
C ASP A 870 -20.70 -36.06 40.70
N TRP A 871 -21.77 -35.25 40.49
CA TRP A 871 -22.33 -34.06 41.16
C TRP A 871 -21.68 -32.69 40.86
N GLU A 872 -22.27 -31.83 40.02
CA GLU A 872 -23.53 -31.05 40.14
C GLU A 872 -23.44 -29.86 41.11
N ASP A 873 -23.33 -28.64 40.57
CA ASP A 873 -24.29 -27.54 40.82
C ASP A 873 -23.95 -26.28 39.98
N TYR A 874 -24.66 -26.09 38.86
CA TYR A 874 -24.98 -24.77 38.26
C TYR A 874 -25.98 -24.96 37.11
N LYS A 875 -27.25 -25.21 37.45
CA LYS A 875 -28.38 -25.13 36.52
C LYS A 875 -28.87 -23.68 36.46
N ASP A 876 -28.89 -23.09 35.26
CA ASP A 876 -30.05 -22.35 34.73
C ASP A 876 -29.78 -21.89 33.28
N GLY A 877 -29.97 -22.81 32.33
CA GLY A 877 -29.86 -22.58 30.88
C GLY A 877 -31.22 -22.52 30.16
N SER A 878 -32.31 -22.20 30.87
CA SER A 878 -33.68 -22.42 30.41
C SER A 878 -34.24 -21.37 29.43
N ALA A 879 -33.58 -20.23 29.25
CA ALA A 879 -34.05 -19.16 28.35
C ALA A 879 -33.74 -19.44 26.86
N GLN A 880 -32.50 -19.82 26.53
CA GLN A 880 -32.03 -19.85 25.14
C GLN A 880 -32.53 -21.07 24.35
N GLU A 881 -32.74 -22.21 25.01
CA GLU A 881 -33.28 -23.40 24.33
C GLU A 881 -34.80 -23.32 24.07
N ALA A 882 -35.52 -22.55 24.89
CA ALA A 882 -36.94 -22.27 24.66
C ALA A 882 -37.13 -21.41 23.40
N GLU A 883 -36.36 -20.33 23.23
CA GLU A 883 -36.38 -19.49 22.04
C GLU A 883 -36.03 -20.28 20.76
N PHE A 884 -35.01 -21.15 20.83
CA PHE A 884 -34.61 -21.97 19.68
C PHE A 884 -35.69 -23.00 19.26
N ARG A 885 -36.42 -23.57 20.24
CA ARG A 885 -37.56 -24.47 19.99
C ARG A 885 -38.80 -23.72 19.49
N VAL A 886 -39.04 -22.48 19.93
CA VAL A 886 -40.09 -21.61 19.38
C VAL A 886 -39.77 -21.22 17.93
N TRP A 887 -38.53 -20.82 17.65
CA TRP A 887 -38.06 -20.47 16.30
C TRP A 887 -38.23 -21.64 15.31
N ARG A 888 -37.78 -22.86 15.66
CA ARG A 888 -38.02 -24.06 14.81
C ARG A 888 -39.50 -24.40 14.63
N ARG A 889 -40.38 -24.10 15.59
CA ARG A 889 -41.83 -24.29 15.44
C ARG A 889 -42.44 -23.25 14.50
N GLN A 890 -42.02 -22.00 14.61
CA GLN A 890 -42.43 -20.92 13.70
C GLN A 890 -41.96 -21.17 12.27
N GLU A 891 -40.73 -21.65 12.07
CA GLU A 891 -40.20 -21.99 10.74
C GLU A 891 -40.97 -23.16 10.11
N ARG A 892 -41.28 -24.22 10.87
CA ARG A 892 -42.12 -25.32 10.41
C ARG A 892 -43.56 -24.91 10.13
N ALA A 893 -44.12 -23.97 10.89
CA ALA A 893 -45.45 -23.41 10.66
C ALA A 893 -45.47 -22.52 9.40
N ALA A 894 -44.44 -21.70 9.17
CA ALA A 894 -44.30 -20.90 7.96
C ALA A 894 -44.11 -21.78 6.70
N LYS A 895 -43.35 -22.88 6.83
CA LYS A 895 -43.19 -23.85 5.74
C LYS A 895 -44.48 -24.62 5.44
N ARG A 896 -45.30 -24.94 6.46
CA ARG A 896 -46.65 -25.48 6.25
C ARG A 896 -47.63 -24.47 5.63
N ARG A 897 -47.58 -23.19 6.02
CA ARG A 897 -48.42 -22.16 5.39
C ARG A 897 -48.13 -22.01 3.90
N ARG A 898 -46.85 -21.95 3.50
CA ARG A 898 -46.48 -21.92 2.07
C ARG A 898 -46.99 -23.16 1.31
N LEU A 899 -46.90 -24.35 1.91
CA LEU A 899 -47.42 -25.58 1.29
C LEU A 899 -48.95 -25.68 1.25
N ASN A 900 -49.67 -24.94 2.10
CA ASN A 900 -51.13 -24.84 2.09
C ASN A 900 -51.63 -23.66 1.22
N GLU A 901 -50.81 -22.62 1.01
CA GLU A 901 -51.11 -21.48 0.13
C GLU A 901 -50.87 -21.82 -1.36
N GLU A 902 -50.16 -22.92 -1.65
CA GLU A 902 -49.90 -23.47 -3.00
C GLU A 902 -50.73 -24.73 -3.31
N GLY A 903 -51.74 -25.06 -2.49
CA GLY A 903 -52.49 -26.32 -2.59
C GLY A 903 -53.91 -26.25 -2.05
N ASP A 904 -54.81 -25.56 -2.76
CA ASP A 904 -56.26 -25.66 -2.60
C ASP A 904 -56.98 -25.24 -3.91
N THR A 905 -57.15 -26.19 -4.85
CA THR A 905 -58.22 -26.24 -5.88
C THR A 905 -58.17 -27.60 -6.58
N ALA A 906 -58.76 -28.65 -5.97
CA ALA A 906 -59.37 -29.83 -6.65
C ALA A 906 -59.75 -30.94 -5.65
N GLU A 907 -61.01 -30.97 -5.20
CA GLU A 907 -61.75 -32.21 -4.87
C GLU A 907 -63.25 -31.96 -5.10
N GLU A 908 -63.81 -32.59 -6.15
CA GLU A 908 -65.22 -32.74 -6.61
C GLU A 908 -65.10 -33.03 -8.14
N GLU A 909 -65.61 -34.09 -8.77
CA GLU A 909 -66.34 -35.31 -8.38
C GLU A 909 -66.00 -36.46 -9.37
N GLU A 910 -66.33 -37.69 -8.96
CA GLU A 910 -66.76 -38.87 -9.74
C GLU A 910 -66.14 -39.32 -11.11
N GLU A 911 -65.82 -40.63 -11.11
CA GLU A 911 -66.12 -41.65 -12.13
C GLU A 911 -65.62 -41.57 -13.60
N SER A 912 -64.67 -42.48 -13.88
CA SER A 912 -64.78 -43.56 -14.89
C SER A 912 -64.34 -43.35 -16.36
N GLU A 913 -64.07 -44.51 -16.98
CA GLU A 913 -63.92 -44.82 -18.42
C GLU A 913 -62.66 -44.36 -19.20
N ASP A 914 -61.71 -45.32 -19.28
CA ASP A 914 -61.05 -45.85 -20.50
C ASP A 914 -61.19 -45.10 -21.85
N GLY A 915 -60.06 -44.89 -22.52
CA GLY A 915 -59.97 -44.56 -23.96
C GLY A 915 -58.74 -43.69 -24.28
N ALA A 916 -57.63 -44.22 -24.76
CA ALA A 916 -57.36 -44.79 -26.10
C ALA A 916 -56.55 -43.83 -27.01
N GLU A 917 -55.34 -44.28 -27.29
CA GLU A 917 -54.37 -44.00 -28.37
C GLU A 917 -54.71 -43.10 -29.58
N SER A 918 -53.60 -42.60 -30.18
CA SER A 918 -53.44 -42.07 -31.54
C SER A 918 -54.09 -40.70 -31.84
N GLY A 919 -53.55 -39.86 -32.74
CA GLY A 919 -52.29 -39.92 -33.50
C GLY A 919 -52.25 -38.78 -34.54
N GLY A 920 -51.09 -38.59 -35.19
CA GLY A 920 -51.03 -38.16 -36.61
C GLY A 920 -51.10 -36.66 -36.95
N GLU A 921 -49.94 -36.13 -37.34
CA GLU A 921 -49.69 -35.34 -38.57
C GLU A 921 -50.60 -34.16 -39.01
N GLU A 922 -49.97 -32.97 -38.98
CA GLU A 922 -49.79 -32.01 -40.10
C GLU A 922 -50.94 -31.28 -40.84
N GLN A 923 -50.72 -29.95 -40.98
CA GLN A 923 -51.18 -29.00 -42.04
C GLN A 923 -52.71 -28.72 -42.11
N GLN A 924 -53.21 -27.49 -42.24
CA GLN A 924 -53.07 -26.55 -43.36
C GLN A 924 -53.58 -25.12 -43.01
N GLU A 925 -53.29 -24.16 -43.91
CA GLU A 925 -54.07 -22.96 -44.38
C GLU A 925 -55.20 -22.31 -43.53
N GLY A 926 -55.50 -21.02 -43.62
CA GLY A 926 -55.05 -19.96 -44.54
C GLY A 926 -56.22 -19.36 -45.36
N GLU A 927 -56.49 -18.05 -45.22
CA GLU A 927 -57.32 -17.13 -46.05
C GLU A 927 -57.35 -15.77 -45.28
N GLU A 928 -57.48 -14.55 -45.86
CA GLU A 928 -57.89 -14.14 -47.21
C GLU A 928 -57.32 -12.74 -47.60
N ALA A 929 -57.40 -12.42 -48.91
CA ALA A 929 -57.25 -11.10 -49.59
C ALA A 929 -55.82 -10.49 -49.76
N GLU A 930 -55.47 -9.71 -50.81
CA GLU A 930 -56.17 -9.34 -52.07
C GLU A 930 -55.22 -8.91 -53.24
N ALA A 931 -55.80 -8.72 -54.44
CA ALA A 931 -55.46 -7.79 -55.54
C ALA A 931 -54.08 -7.80 -56.30
N ALA A 932 -54.09 -8.51 -57.44
CA ALA A 932 -53.55 -8.23 -58.81
C ALA A 932 -52.50 -7.10 -59.09
N GLY A 933 -51.60 -7.21 -60.09
CA GLY A 933 -51.26 -8.32 -61.01
C GLY A 933 -50.70 -7.89 -62.40
N SER A 934 -49.71 -8.63 -62.93
CA SER A 934 -49.21 -8.71 -64.35
C SER A 934 -48.74 -7.44 -65.10
N ASP A 935 -47.78 -7.45 -66.05
CA ASP A 935 -46.79 -8.41 -66.57
C ASP A 935 -45.78 -7.64 -67.48
N GLY A 936 -44.63 -8.25 -67.82
CA GLY A 936 -43.92 -7.95 -69.08
C GLY A 936 -42.49 -7.38 -68.99
N GLU A 937 -41.53 -8.11 -69.55
CA GLU A 937 -40.13 -7.68 -69.80
C GLU A 937 -40.02 -6.90 -71.13
N GLU A 938 -39.18 -5.86 -71.21
CA GLU A 938 -38.38 -5.53 -72.40
C GLU A 938 -37.27 -4.51 -72.10
N GLU A 939 -36.07 -4.71 -72.67
CA GLU A 939 -34.95 -3.75 -72.61
C GLU A 939 -35.07 -2.69 -73.73
N LYS A 940 -34.80 -1.41 -73.42
CA LYS A 940 -34.04 -0.50 -74.30
C LYS A 940 -33.69 0.86 -73.68
N GLU A 941 -32.50 1.33 -74.02
CA GLU A 941 -32.01 2.70 -73.84
C GLU A 941 -32.63 3.63 -74.91
N GLU A 942 -32.94 4.89 -74.57
CA GLU A 942 -32.35 6.10 -75.20
C GLU A 942 -32.96 7.44 -74.68
N SER A 943 -32.05 8.38 -74.37
CA SER A 943 -32.10 9.86 -74.54
C SER A 943 -33.16 10.79 -73.90
N GLU A 944 -32.62 11.87 -73.29
CA GLU A 944 -33.04 13.30 -73.33
C GLU A 944 -34.30 13.79 -72.55
N GLU A 945 -34.09 14.59 -71.49
CA GLU A 945 -34.14 16.07 -71.54
C GLU A 945 -33.62 16.74 -70.24
N GLU A 946 -33.51 18.08 -70.24
CA GLU A 946 -32.58 18.89 -69.43
C GLU A 946 -33.12 19.58 -68.15
N GLU A 947 -32.15 19.98 -67.30
CA GLU A 947 -32.12 21.15 -66.40
C GLU A 947 -33.32 21.59 -65.52
N SER A 948 -33.09 21.65 -64.20
CA SER A 948 -32.84 22.97 -63.57
C SER A 948 -32.05 22.83 -62.25
N ALA A 949 -31.03 23.68 -62.08
CA ALA A 949 -30.22 23.71 -60.86
C ALA A 949 -30.78 24.71 -59.83
N GLY A 950 -30.73 24.32 -58.55
CA GLY A 950 -30.95 25.21 -57.41
C GLY A 950 -29.77 25.11 -56.45
N GLU A 951 -29.01 26.20 -56.30
CA GLU A 951 -27.79 26.24 -55.49
C GLU A 951 -28.09 26.10 -53.98
N TYR A 952 -27.28 25.31 -53.28
CA TYR A 952 -27.13 25.34 -51.82
C TYR A 952 -25.68 25.71 -51.48
N PRO A 953 -25.44 26.59 -50.50
CA PRO A 953 -24.09 27.09 -50.20
C PRO A 953 -23.20 26.02 -49.53
N ASP A 954 -21.92 26.06 -49.89
CA ASP A 954 -20.91 25.10 -49.45
C ASP A 954 -20.44 25.39 -48.01
N VAL A 955 -20.99 24.62 -47.06
CA VAL A 955 -20.72 24.73 -45.62
C VAL A 955 -19.26 24.41 -45.28
N TRP A 956 -18.56 23.64 -46.11
CA TRP A 956 -17.18 23.22 -45.85
C TRP A 956 -16.17 24.38 -45.95
N ALA A 957 -16.44 25.35 -46.83
CA ALA A 957 -15.58 26.53 -47.00
C ALA A 957 -15.59 27.46 -45.79
N GLU A 958 -16.70 27.54 -45.04
CA GLU A 958 -16.77 28.33 -43.80
C GLU A 958 -16.06 27.64 -42.63
N GLU A 959 -16.09 26.30 -42.55
CA GLU A 959 -15.35 25.54 -41.54
C GLU A 959 -13.83 25.59 -41.77
N GLU A 960 -13.35 25.45 -43.01
CA GLU A 960 -11.91 25.61 -43.32
C GLU A 960 -11.41 27.03 -43.02
N ALA A 961 -12.20 28.07 -43.33
CA ALA A 961 -11.86 29.45 -42.99
C ALA A 961 -11.80 29.69 -41.47
N ALA A 962 -12.69 29.07 -40.70
CA ALA A 962 -12.68 29.13 -39.25
C ALA A 962 -11.46 28.40 -38.64
N HIS A 963 -11.08 27.25 -39.20
CA HIS A 963 -9.88 26.52 -38.78
C HIS A 963 -8.60 27.30 -39.06
N ALA A 964 -8.46 27.88 -40.27
CA ALA A 964 -7.30 28.70 -40.61
C ALA A 964 -7.17 29.93 -39.69
N ALA A 965 -8.28 30.59 -39.35
CA ALA A 965 -8.28 31.72 -38.41
C ALA A 965 -7.88 31.32 -36.97
N TRP A 966 -8.15 30.07 -36.56
CA TRP A 966 -7.83 29.55 -35.24
C TRP A 966 -6.34 29.23 -35.07
N ASP A 967 -5.71 28.62 -36.08
CA ASP A 967 -4.26 28.36 -36.07
C ASP A 967 -3.47 29.69 -36.04
N ASP A 968 -3.93 30.68 -36.80
CA ASP A 968 -3.36 32.04 -36.85
C ASP A 968 -3.44 32.77 -35.48
N GLU A 969 -4.47 32.49 -34.67
CA GLU A 969 -4.59 33.00 -33.30
C GLU A 969 -3.66 32.26 -32.32
N ILE A 970 -3.52 30.94 -32.47
CA ILE A 970 -2.60 30.11 -31.67
C ILE A 970 -1.14 30.55 -31.88
N GLU A 971 -0.72 30.83 -33.12
CA GLU A 971 0.64 31.32 -33.39
C GLU A 971 0.89 32.69 -32.74
N ARG A 972 -0.08 33.61 -32.80
CA ARG A 972 0.04 34.94 -32.16
C ARG A 972 0.17 34.85 -30.64
N ASP A 973 -0.60 33.97 -29.99
CA ASP A 973 -0.56 33.76 -28.53
C ASP A 973 0.74 33.06 -28.10
N ASN A 974 1.25 32.11 -28.89
CA ASN A 974 2.56 31.50 -28.65
C ASN A 974 3.71 32.53 -28.79
N ALA A 975 3.68 33.37 -29.83
CA ALA A 975 4.63 34.46 -29.99
C ALA A 975 4.56 35.49 -28.84
N ALA A 976 3.38 35.73 -28.28
CA ALA A 976 3.22 36.58 -27.09
C ALA A 976 3.86 35.96 -25.84
N LYS A 977 3.62 34.67 -25.57
CA LYS A 977 4.24 33.94 -24.45
C LYS A 977 5.77 33.89 -24.57
N GLN A 978 6.29 33.68 -25.77
CA GLN A 978 7.75 33.63 -26.01
C GLN A 978 8.41 35.00 -25.74
N ARG A 979 7.78 36.11 -26.12
CA ARG A 979 8.23 37.47 -25.76
C ARG A 979 8.24 37.71 -24.24
N ILE A 980 7.26 37.18 -23.50
CA ILE A 980 7.21 37.29 -22.03
C ILE A 980 8.36 36.48 -21.40
N ILE A 981 8.62 35.25 -21.88
CA ILE A 981 9.73 34.41 -21.41
C ILE A 981 11.08 35.11 -21.65
N GLU A 982 11.29 35.72 -22.83
CA GLU A 982 12.50 36.51 -23.10
C GLU A 982 12.65 37.71 -22.15
N GLN A 983 11.56 38.43 -21.85
CA GLN A 983 11.61 39.55 -20.91
C GLN A 983 11.97 39.08 -19.49
N LEU A 984 11.42 37.96 -19.03
CA LEU A 984 11.76 37.37 -17.73
C LEU A 984 13.22 36.90 -17.67
N LEU A 985 13.74 36.29 -18.74
CA LEU A 985 15.14 35.89 -18.83
C LEU A 985 16.09 37.11 -18.82
N ARG A 986 15.75 38.18 -19.56
CA ARG A 986 16.53 39.44 -19.53
C ARG A 986 16.50 40.09 -18.14
N ALA A 987 15.36 40.07 -17.45
CA ALA A 987 15.25 40.58 -16.08
C ALA A 987 16.09 39.76 -15.08
N ALA A 988 16.10 38.43 -15.21
CA ALA A 988 16.94 37.54 -14.40
C ALA A 988 18.44 37.76 -14.65
N LEU A 989 18.85 37.93 -15.91
CA LEU A 989 20.24 38.26 -16.28
C LEU A 989 20.68 39.63 -15.73
N ALA A 990 19.82 40.65 -15.82
CA ALA A 990 20.10 41.97 -15.26
C ALA A 990 20.23 41.93 -13.73
N ALA A 991 19.36 41.18 -13.04
CA ALA A 991 19.46 40.95 -11.61
C ALA A 991 20.76 40.21 -11.22
N HIS A 992 21.18 39.23 -12.03
CA HIS A 992 22.43 38.51 -11.79
C HIS A 992 23.68 39.40 -12.01
N GLN A 993 23.66 40.29 -12.99
CA GLN A 993 24.73 41.26 -13.24
C GLN A 993 24.81 42.33 -12.13
N LEU A 994 23.67 42.77 -11.58
CA LEU A 994 23.62 43.69 -10.43
C LEU A 994 24.10 43.04 -9.11
N ALA A 995 24.05 41.71 -9.00
CA ALA A 995 24.57 40.98 -7.84
C ALA A 995 26.10 40.73 -7.90
N ALA A 996 26.74 40.93 -9.05
CA ALA A 996 28.17 40.73 -9.24
C ALA A 996 28.94 42.06 -9.10
N GLY A 997 29.48 42.32 -7.90
CA GLY A 997 30.36 43.47 -7.65
C GLY A 997 31.67 43.42 -8.45
N PRO A 998 32.38 44.55 -8.60
CA PRO A 998 33.48 44.69 -9.56
C PRO A 998 34.73 43.90 -9.15
N LEU A 999 35.12 42.92 -9.97
CA LEU A 999 36.41 42.26 -9.89
C LEU A 999 37.48 43.05 -10.67
N MET A 1000 38.51 43.48 -9.95
CA MET A 1000 39.74 44.06 -10.52
C MET A 1000 40.50 43.01 -11.38
N PRO A 1001 41.25 43.44 -12.41
CA PRO A 1001 41.84 42.52 -13.38
C PRO A 1001 43.23 42.01 -12.96
N VAL A 1002 43.48 40.70 -13.17
CA VAL A 1002 44.84 40.13 -13.21
C VAL A 1002 44.99 39.16 -14.39
N GLY A 1003 45.65 39.66 -15.44
CA GLY A 1003 46.80 38.99 -16.07
C GLY A 1003 46.64 37.63 -16.76
N MET A 1004 46.45 37.70 -18.10
CA MET A 1004 47.14 36.89 -19.15
C MET A 1004 47.17 35.35 -19.09
N GLY A 1005 46.75 34.68 -20.18
CA GLY A 1005 47.09 33.26 -20.39
C GLY A 1005 46.44 32.50 -21.56
N ALA A 1006 46.63 32.94 -22.81
CA ALA A 1006 46.57 32.15 -24.06
C ALA A 1006 45.41 31.15 -24.38
N GLN A 1007 44.58 31.55 -25.35
CA GLN A 1007 44.20 30.82 -26.60
C GLN A 1007 43.70 29.35 -26.61
N LEU A 1008 42.39 29.21 -26.93
CA LEU A 1008 41.79 28.40 -28.05
C LEU A 1008 41.92 26.84 -28.08
N PRO A 1009 41.08 26.11 -28.87
CA PRO A 1009 39.84 26.46 -29.60
C PRO A 1009 38.62 25.52 -29.32
N LEU A 1010 37.52 25.79 -30.03
CA LEU A 1010 36.22 25.06 -30.05
C LEU A 1010 36.23 23.70 -30.77
N GLY A 1011 35.23 22.85 -30.47
CA GLY A 1011 34.69 21.77 -31.33
C GLY A 1011 34.45 20.45 -30.56
N GLN A 1012 33.26 19.84 -30.47
CA GLN A 1012 32.04 19.91 -31.30
C GLN A 1012 30.75 19.93 -30.44
N PRO A 1013 29.68 19.10 -30.65
CA PRO A 1013 28.28 19.53 -30.52
C PRO A 1013 27.72 19.44 -29.09
#